data_AF-A0A7X5KL26-F1
#
_entry.id   AF-A0A7X5KL26-F1
#
_cell.length_a   1.000
_cell.length_b   1.000
_cell.length_c   1.000
_cell.angle_alpha   90.00
_cell.angle_beta   90.00
_cell.angle_gamma   90.00
#
_symmetry.space_group_name_H-M   'P 1'
#
loop_
_entity.id
_entity.type
_entity.pdbx_description
1 polymer ?
#
loop_
_entity_poly.entity_id
_entity_poly.type
_entity_poly.pdbx_seq_one_letter_code
_entity_poly.pdbx_strand_id
1 'polypeptide(L)'
;MTQEYGGGQSPGDFFDESEGPEPWLERAILLQPITEKSRGLLRFEHLWDSNKDGVPETWYITVVIPSKSEVDSLVEVTSTIQVEPRIPLETMSIDGTFHFAINSLEPLVSYEILEMENAMPQDPALHPLGTPIPITGNWYTGTVPLYHSTPTARTEIRIVLKATDQNGSTAVREAMAVVEKSAPAAPPSDPTLGAGDIKLRAMARGGEIFDVSQGIPTGEKLYAQVDGNLYGADYAWVTVTGTRTYTVVVTGRRKSTTTSIVDGEVVYTTKYTSFSKTYLVSRSYSYRDVVWYYAYGVDKAQVGSAVLAGGSLEIPALGGAVSAGLVQGGILSEPSDTTVNVGTISSTSGLQSVAEGAIGSILTEDDRLLLQGSTILPGNPLPDSPRLGPSVLYRESLEIPPGLANRGQAPTAGSLWYKLAYSYGSHGMAAARELALQGNPVTVHTPVVCRPVVLSRIADSTAAVPDPSLPNLLLGDSFEIRYPTQGSHRSIPGYGTRDYAKYTQARQVQFPFDVYQGGVYRKAWTWTDFSAGALSQTYFLPAWAAEAKEVTVRFRTLPTNGGNPETAAQEPYANLGVLNHQAVAAVKVSLTGQLYNFRVTYNRDPAWEAHYKGADTVFHSGRNNPWGIPDPARKNILPVTPGKNTGNPGAALRLGYPFCFDFLTNGDTMEGNDFALVRPRFHHVDAQGKNRQEVDAYYNSGGRLVKLGDPGDNSLLQMVLYAPGRGIIKKELEDTAAALAAQNRGDGKDMAAWLKDLANSQARSLKAGNTIRLTEQQRTFVGNFASLPPEVGTNRARASIQKWYGQYHLPSSTVFVPAGTRLGDLGTVRLDRPPFLQTGYIMVNFQVEVHKNVAADIQKDGPTKVDQALQASAPHLLYDNQWDREGYDTAQSSLETAAGDVVLYHVDRRASGNYQ
;
A
#
# COMPACT_ATOMS: atom_id res chain seq x y z
N MET A 1 27.49 -77.21 -43.94
CA MET A 1 27.38 -77.90 -42.65
C MET A 1 25.98 -77.67 -42.13
N THR A 2 25.10 -78.65 -42.32
CA THR A 2 23.76 -78.68 -41.73
C THR A 2 23.38 -80.15 -41.64
N GLN A 3 23.45 -80.71 -40.44
CA GLN A 3 22.69 -81.90 -40.11
C GLN A 3 22.10 -81.70 -38.72
N GLU A 4 20.81 -82.01 -38.60
CA GLU A 4 20.00 -81.86 -37.40
C GLU A 4 20.56 -82.68 -36.23
N TYR A 5 20.66 -82.05 -35.06
CA TYR A 5 20.64 -82.77 -33.78
C TYR A 5 19.60 -82.12 -32.86
N GLY A 6 18.70 -82.96 -32.36
CA GLY A 6 17.74 -82.61 -31.34
C GLY A 6 18.43 -82.46 -29.99
N GLY A 7 18.31 -81.28 -29.38
CA GLY A 7 18.80 -81.00 -28.04
C GLY A 7 19.33 -79.58 -27.87
N GLY A 8 18.43 -78.60 -27.79
CA GLY A 8 18.53 -77.35 -27.00
C GLY A 8 19.83 -76.53 -26.85
N GLN A 9 20.89 -76.73 -27.62
CA GLN A 9 22.12 -75.93 -27.57
C GLN A 9 22.55 -75.47 -28.97
N SER A 10 23.12 -74.26 -29.04
CA SER A 10 23.45 -73.60 -30.31
C SER A 10 24.76 -74.15 -30.89
N PRO A 11 24.98 -74.09 -32.21
CA PRO A 11 26.19 -74.62 -32.84
C PRO A 11 27.52 -74.01 -32.35
N GLY A 12 27.48 -72.87 -31.65
CA GLY A 12 28.65 -72.11 -31.22
C GLY A 12 29.39 -72.67 -30.00
N ASP A 13 28.78 -73.57 -29.23
CA ASP A 13 29.32 -73.99 -27.92
C ASP A 13 30.40 -75.10 -27.99
N PHE A 14 30.78 -75.54 -29.20
CA PHE A 14 31.73 -76.64 -29.45
C PHE A 14 33.12 -76.18 -29.92
N PHE A 15 33.39 -74.87 -29.92
CA PHE A 15 34.62 -74.29 -30.47
C PHE A 15 35.39 -73.51 -29.40
N ASP A 16 36.67 -73.81 -29.22
CA ASP A 16 37.59 -72.97 -28.44
C ASP A 16 37.87 -71.68 -29.25
N GLU A 17 37.31 -70.55 -28.80
CA GLU A 17 37.41 -69.23 -29.45
C GLU A 17 38.84 -68.67 -29.51
N SER A 18 39.84 -69.35 -28.91
CA SER A 18 41.22 -68.89 -28.87
C SER A 18 42.11 -69.32 -30.05
N GLU A 19 41.67 -70.27 -30.89
CA GLU A 19 42.36 -70.63 -32.13
C GLU A 19 41.71 -69.99 -33.38
N GLY A 20 42.51 -69.26 -34.16
CA GLY A 20 42.09 -68.79 -35.49
C GLY A 20 41.89 -69.95 -36.50
N PRO A 21 41.24 -69.70 -37.66
CA PRO A 21 40.91 -70.76 -38.63
C PRO A 21 42.13 -71.33 -39.39
N GLU A 22 43.28 -70.65 -39.39
CA GLU A 22 44.48 -71.07 -40.13
C GLU A 22 45.20 -72.29 -39.52
N PRO A 23 45.46 -72.37 -38.19
CA PRO A 23 45.99 -73.57 -37.53
C PRO A 23 45.14 -74.85 -37.70
N TRP A 24 43.85 -74.69 -38.03
CA TRP A 24 42.94 -75.81 -38.28
C TRP A 24 43.21 -76.44 -39.65
N LEU A 25 43.50 -75.63 -40.66
CA LEU A 25 43.86 -76.09 -42.00
C LEU A 25 45.20 -76.84 -42.02
N GLU A 26 46.15 -76.46 -41.16
CA GLU A 26 47.45 -77.13 -41.04
C GLU A 26 47.37 -78.53 -40.40
N ARG A 27 46.36 -78.78 -39.56
CA ARG A 27 46.07 -80.08 -38.93
C ARG A 27 44.97 -80.87 -39.65
N ALA A 28 44.55 -80.39 -40.81
CA ALA A 28 43.52 -81.05 -41.60
C ALA A 28 44.09 -82.26 -42.35
N ILE A 29 43.61 -83.44 -42.00
CA ILE A 29 44.01 -84.70 -42.63
C ILE A 29 42.98 -85.03 -43.71
N LEU A 30 43.43 -85.02 -44.97
CA LEU A 30 42.60 -85.46 -46.09
C LEU A 30 42.44 -86.98 -46.04
N LEU A 31 41.28 -87.44 -45.57
CA LEU A 31 40.96 -88.86 -45.50
C LEU A 31 40.56 -89.42 -46.87
N GLN A 32 39.89 -88.59 -47.69
CA GLN A 32 39.53 -88.94 -49.06
C GLN A 32 39.72 -87.73 -49.98
N PRO A 33 40.55 -87.82 -51.03
CA PRO A 33 40.71 -86.74 -51.99
C PRO A 33 39.44 -86.53 -52.82
N ILE A 34 39.18 -85.27 -53.17
CA ILE A 34 38.08 -84.90 -54.07
C ILE A 34 38.41 -85.43 -55.47
N THR A 35 37.43 -86.08 -56.10
CA THR A 35 37.49 -86.42 -57.54
C THR A 35 36.35 -85.74 -58.29
N GLU A 36 36.27 -85.92 -59.61
CA GLU A 36 35.15 -85.35 -60.40
C GLU A 36 33.77 -85.78 -59.88
N LYS A 37 33.63 -86.98 -59.31
CA LYS A 37 32.33 -87.54 -58.90
C LYS A 37 32.25 -87.94 -57.42
N SER A 38 33.39 -88.04 -56.72
CA SER A 38 33.40 -88.36 -55.29
C SER A 38 33.62 -87.11 -54.46
N ARG A 39 32.77 -86.94 -53.45
CA ARG A 39 33.00 -85.98 -52.37
C ARG A 39 34.31 -86.31 -51.67
N GLY A 40 35.07 -85.27 -51.31
CA GLY A 40 36.23 -85.41 -50.45
C GLY A 40 35.81 -85.54 -49.00
N LEU A 41 36.69 -86.03 -48.15
CA LEU A 41 36.49 -86.09 -46.71
C LEU A 41 37.74 -85.56 -46.02
N LEU A 42 37.60 -84.44 -45.33
CA LEU A 42 38.64 -83.89 -44.46
C LEU A 42 38.30 -84.25 -43.01
N ARG A 43 39.30 -84.69 -42.27
CA ARG A 43 39.24 -84.80 -40.81
C ARG A 43 40.07 -83.68 -40.22
N PHE A 44 39.44 -82.84 -39.42
CA PHE A 44 40.14 -81.87 -38.60
C PHE A 44 40.31 -82.48 -37.22
N GLU A 45 41.56 -82.56 -36.75
CA GLU A 45 41.86 -82.92 -35.38
C GLU A 45 42.03 -81.64 -34.57
N HIS A 46 41.31 -81.54 -33.45
CA HIS A 46 41.50 -80.46 -32.50
C HIS A 46 41.60 -81.03 -31.09
N LEU A 47 42.21 -80.26 -30.20
CA LEU A 47 42.29 -80.60 -28.79
C LEU A 47 41.11 -79.92 -28.08
N TRP A 48 40.30 -80.70 -27.38
CA TRP A 48 39.19 -80.20 -26.59
C TRP A 48 39.19 -80.87 -25.24
N ASP A 49 39.25 -80.06 -24.19
CA ASP A 49 39.09 -80.51 -22.82
C ASP A 49 37.60 -80.60 -22.51
N SER A 50 36.99 -81.71 -22.92
CA SER A 50 35.54 -81.91 -22.88
C SER A 50 34.97 -81.96 -21.46
N ASN A 51 35.83 -82.31 -20.49
CA ASN A 51 35.47 -82.48 -19.09
C ASN A 51 35.91 -81.29 -18.20
N LYS A 52 36.70 -80.35 -18.75
CA LYS A 52 37.26 -79.14 -18.12
C LYS A 52 38.24 -79.41 -16.97
N ASP A 53 39.02 -80.49 -17.04
CA ASP A 53 40.01 -80.86 -16.01
C ASP A 53 41.40 -80.19 -16.19
N GLY A 54 41.59 -79.44 -17.28
CA GLY A 54 42.82 -78.74 -17.64
C GLY A 54 43.74 -79.55 -18.56
N VAL A 55 43.36 -80.75 -19.00
CA VAL A 55 44.13 -81.60 -19.91
C VAL A 55 43.34 -81.83 -21.22
N PRO A 56 43.67 -81.13 -22.33
CA PRO A 56 42.94 -81.27 -23.57
C PRO A 56 43.06 -82.66 -24.22
N GLU A 57 41.92 -83.24 -24.63
CA GLU A 57 41.85 -84.54 -25.32
C GLU A 57 41.75 -84.37 -26.84
N THR A 58 42.24 -85.33 -27.64
CA THR A 58 42.16 -85.23 -29.10
C THR A 58 40.79 -85.66 -29.62
N TRP A 59 40.06 -84.72 -30.21
CA TRP A 59 38.79 -84.93 -30.88
C TRP A 59 38.94 -84.69 -32.38
N TYR A 60 38.03 -85.28 -33.16
CA TYR A 60 38.01 -85.06 -34.59
C TYR A 60 36.61 -84.76 -35.12
N ILE A 61 36.56 -83.85 -36.09
CA ILE A 61 35.37 -83.61 -36.91
C ILE A 61 35.69 -83.96 -38.36
N THR A 62 34.78 -84.69 -39.00
CA THR A 62 34.86 -84.98 -40.43
C THR A 62 33.95 -84.05 -41.20
N VAL A 63 34.53 -83.30 -42.14
CA VAL A 63 33.83 -82.41 -43.05
C VAL A 63 33.85 -83.03 -44.45
N VAL A 64 32.66 -83.29 -44.98
CA VAL A 64 32.49 -83.74 -46.36
C VAL A 64 32.67 -82.54 -47.29
N ILE A 65 33.63 -82.63 -48.20
CA ILE A 65 33.89 -81.63 -49.23
C ILE A 65 33.13 -82.06 -50.49
N PRO A 66 32.36 -81.16 -51.15
CA PRO A 66 31.68 -81.50 -52.39
C PRO A 66 32.64 -82.04 -53.46
N SER A 67 32.14 -82.87 -54.37
CA SER A 67 32.93 -83.35 -55.52
C SER A 67 33.29 -82.18 -56.45
N LYS A 68 34.30 -82.34 -57.31
CA LYS A 68 34.76 -81.25 -58.19
C LYS A 68 33.65 -80.78 -59.15
N SER A 69 32.75 -81.66 -59.57
CA SER A 69 31.58 -81.31 -60.40
C SER A 69 30.50 -80.53 -59.63
N GLU A 70 30.34 -80.75 -58.31
CA GLU A 70 29.42 -79.98 -57.45
C GLU A 70 29.91 -78.55 -57.19
N VAL A 71 31.21 -78.27 -57.35
CA VAL A 71 31.80 -76.93 -57.16
C VAL A 71 31.80 -76.10 -58.46
N ASP A 72 31.93 -76.75 -59.62
CA ASP A 72 31.92 -76.09 -60.94
C ASP A 72 30.49 -75.82 -61.48
N SER A 73 29.42 -76.27 -60.80
CA SER A 73 28.01 -76.08 -61.17
C SER A 73 27.21 -75.14 -60.25
N LEU A 74 27.89 -74.20 -59.59
CA LEU A 74 27.24 -73.30 -58.61
C LEU A 74 26.33 -72.26 -59.28
N VAL A 75 25.02 -72.39 -59.06
CA VAL A 75 24.04 -71.31 -59.23
C VAL A 75 24.03 -70.49 -57.93
N GLU A 76 24.19 -69.18 -58.04
CA GLU A 76 24.11 -68.22 -56.95
C GLU A 76 22.89 -67.32 -57.15
N VAL A 77 22.03 -67.23 -56.15
CA VAL A 77 20.88 -66.34 -56.14
C VAL A 77 21.05 -65.31 -55.04
N THR A 78 20.93 -64.04 -55.40
CA THR A 78 20.74 -62.92 -54.48
C THR A 78 19.38 -62.30 -54.74
N SER A 79 18.67 -61.94 -53.69
CA SER A 79 17.33 -61.35 -53.80
C SER A 79 17.07 -60.38 -52.66
N THR A 80 16.24 -59.38 -52.90
CA THR A 80 15.84 -58.35 -51.94
C THR A 80 14.46 -57.81 -52.30
N ILE A 81 13.74 -57.31 -51.30
CA ILE A 81 12.43 -56.68 -51.46
C ILE A 81 12.58 -55.21 -51.11
N GLN A 82 12.27 -54.34 -52.08
CA GLN A 82 12.22 -52.91 -51.90
C GLN A 82 10.77 -52.48 -51.63
N VAL A 83 10.51 -52.05 -50.39
CA VAL A 83 9.23 -51.51 -49.93
C VAL A 83 9.52 -50.36 -48.96
N GLU A 84 8.58 -49.42 -48.84
CA GLU A 84 8.66 -48.42 -47.79
C GLU A 84 8.46 -49.11 -46.44
N PRO A 85 9.47 -49.11 -45.54
CA PRO A 85 9.39 -49.89 -44.31
C PRO A 85 8.49 -49.22 -43.26
N ARG A 86 8.07 -47.96 -43.50
CA ARG A 86 7.03 -47.29 -42.72
C ARG A 86 6.01 -46.60 -43.60
N ILE A 87 4.74 -46.92 -43.38
CA ILE A 87 3.62 -46.33 -44.10
C ILE A 87 2.69 -45.57 -43.13
N PRO A 88 1.98 -44.51 -43.58
CA PRO A 88 0.95 -43.86 -42.76
C PRO A 88 -0.10 -44.85 -42.24
N LEU A 89 -0.70 -44.57 -41.08
CA LEU A 89 -1.69 -45.45 -40.43
C LEU A 89 -2.89 -45.75 -41.36
N GLU A 90 -3.30 -44.73 -42.11
CA GLU A 90 -4.40 -44.73 -43.08
C GLU A 90 -4.08 -45.45 -44.39
N THR A 91 -2.84 -45.88 -44.59
CA THR A 91 -2.43 -46.58 -45.82
C THR A 91 -3.13 -47.93 -45.91
N MET A 92 -3.85 -48.15 -47.02
CA MET A 92 -4.67 -49.34 -47.24
C MET A 92 -3.98 -50.42 -48.08
N SER A 93 -2.81 -50.10 -48.65
CA SER A 93 -2.02 -51.00 -49.49
C SER A 93 -0.52 -50.74 -49.38
N ILE A 94 0.29 -51.79 -49.49
CA ILE A 94 1.75 -51.67 -49.66
C ILE A 94 2.07 -51.92 -51.12
N ASP A 95 2.79 -50.98 -51.74
CA ASP A 95 3.45 -51.17 -53.02
C ASP A 95 4.92 -51.47 -52.80
N GLY A 96 5.47 -52.37 -53.61
CA GLY A 96 6.84 -52.83 -53.47
C GLY A 96 7.42 -53.35 -54.75
N THR A 97 8.67 -53.76 -54.69
CA THR A 97 9.36 -54.38 -55.82
C THR A 97 10.32 -55.43 -55.32
N PHE A 98 10.18 -56.66 -55.80
CA PHE A 98 11.13 -57.75 -55.55
C PHE A 98 12.21 -57.73 -56.62
N HIS A 99 13.46 -57.58 -56.21
CA HIS A 99 14.62 -57.63 -57.08
C HIS A 99 15.41 -58.91 -56.82
N PHE A 100 15.88 -59.55 -57.87
CA PHE A 100 16.79 -60.69 -57.75
C PHE A 100 17.82 -60.71 -58.86
N ALA A 101 19.00 -61.22 -58.53
CA ALA A 101 20.07 -61.50 -59.47
C ALA A 101 20.52 -62.95 -59.31
N ILE A 102 20.62 -63.63 -60.43
CA ILE A 102 21.02 -65.02 -60.56
C ILE A 102 22.33 -65.02 -61.32
N ASN A 103 23.35 -65.67 -60.78
CA ASN A 103 24.62 -65.89 -61.46
C ASN A 103 24.88 -67.38 -61.54
N SER A 104 25.35 -67.88 -62.68
CA SER A 104 25.72 -69.28 -62.85
C SER A 104 26.97 -69.38 -63.71
N LEU A 105 27.78 -70.42 -63.48
CA LEU A 105 28.92 -70.72 -64.36
C LEU A 105 28.47 -71.31 -65.70
N GLU A 106 27.30 -71.95 -65.70
CA GLU A 106 26.66 -72.60 -66.83
C GLU A 106 25.38 -71.85 -67.24
N PRO A 107 25.00 -71.85 -68.53
CA PRO A 107 23.77 -71.23 -69.01
C PRO A 107 22.54 -71.58 -68.15
N LEU A 108 21.82 -70.54 -67.72
CA LEU A 108 20.58 -70.65 -66.99
C LEU A 108 19.46 -71.18 -67.89
N VAL A 109 18.53 -71.93 -67.30
CA VAL A 109 17.34 -72.46 -68.00
C VAL A 109 16.08 -71.76 -67.51
N SER A 110 15.92 -71.62 -66.19
CA SER A 110 14.70 -71.04 -65.62
C SER A 110 14.90 -70.47 -64.23
N TYR A 111 13.99 -69.59 -63.85
CA TYR A 111 13.70 -69.28 -62.45
C TYR A 111 12.24 -69.54 -62.12
N GLU A 112 11.94 -69.75 -60.85
CA GLU A 112 10.61 -70.06 -60.35
C GLU A 112 10.41 -69.35 -59.01
N ILE A 113 9.28 -68.65 -58.85
CA ILE A 113 8.90 -68.10 -57.54
C ILE A 113 8.07 -69.17 -56.84
N LEU A 114 8.64 -69.75 -55.78
CA LEU A 114 8.04 -70.87 -55.06
C LEU A 114 6.95 -70.40 -54.09
N GLU A 115 7.19 -69.28 -53.42
CA GLU A 115 6.34 -68.80 -52.33
C GLU A 115 6.33 -67.26 -52.29
N MET A 116 5.16 -66.68 -52.02
CA MET A 116 4.99 -65.28 -51.65
C MET A 116 4.01 -65.19 -50.49
N GLU A 117 4.43 -64.61 -49.37
CA GLU A 117 3.59 -64.29 -48.21
C GLU A 117 3.44 -62.78 -48.07
N ASN A 118 2.22 -62.32 -47.80
CA ASN A 118 1.86 -60.91 -47.67
C ASN A 118 2.32 -60.02 -48.84
N ALA A 119 2.40 -60.59 -50.05
CA ALA A 119 2.58 -59.87 -51.31
C ALA A 119 2.01 -60.68 -52.48
N MET A 120 1.62 -59.99 -53.54
CA MET A 120 1.23 -60.56 -54.82
C MET A 120 1.94 -59.79 -55.95
N PRO A 121 2.30 -60.44 -57.07
CA PRO A 121 2.80 -59.73 -58.23
C PRO A 121 1.68 -58.85 -58.80
N GLN A 122 2.01 -57.60 -59.17
CA GLN A 122 1.02 -56.70 -59.80
C GLN A 122 0.53 -57.24 -61.15
N ASP A 123 1.38 -58.01 -61.84
CA ASP A 123 1.01 -58.78 -63.04
C ASP A 123 1.27 -60.29 -62.83
N PRO A 124 0.28 -61.04 -62.31
CA PRO A 124 0.41 -62.48 -62.08
C PRO A 124 0.60 -63.31 -63.35
N ALA A 125 0.25 -62.78 -64.53
CA ALA A 125 0.42 -63.50 -65.80
C ALA A 125 1.89 -63.52 -66.23
N LEU A 126 2.63 -62.45 -65.94
CA LEU A 126 4.07 -62.36 -66.20
C LEU A 126 4.92 -63.07 -65.14
N HIS A 127 4.40 -63.19 -63.91
CA HIS A 127 5.12 -63.79 -62.78
C HIS A 127 4.26 -64.83 -62.03
N PRO A 128 3.88 -65.95 -62.69
CA PRO A 128 3.09 -67.00 -62.05
C PRO A 128 3.87 -67.71 -60.94
N LEU A 129 3.23 -67.91 -59.77
CA LEU A 129 3.79 -68.71 -58.69
C LEU A 129 3.87 -70.20 -59.09
N GLY A 130 4.94 -70.86 -58.66
CA GLY A 130 5.17 -72.30 -58.85
C GLY A 130 5.33 -72.74 -60.31
N THR A 131 5.59 -71.80 -61.23
CA THR A 131 5.79 -72.09 -62.66
C THR A 131 7.18 -71.62 -63.10
N PRO A 132 8.03 -72.52 -63.66
CA PRO A 132 9.34 -72.12 -64.17
C PRO A 132 9.24 -71.16 -65.36
N ILE A 133 9.86 -70.00 -65.24
CA ILE A 133 9.96 -68.96 -66.27
C ILE A 133 11.32 -69.12 -66.97
N PRO A 134 11.36 -69.28 -68.31
CA PRO A 134 12.59 -69.51 -69.03
C PRO A 134 13.48 -68.25 -69.06
N ILE A 135 14.77 -68.43 -68.80
CA ILE A 135 15.80 -67.39 -68.90
C ILE A 135 17.01 -67.94 -69.64
N THR A 136 17.87 -67.07 -70.15
CA THR A 136 19.06 -67.49 -70.93
C THR A 136 20.29 -66.69 -70.50
N GLY A 137 21.47 -67.26 -70.75
CA GLY A 137 22.75 -66.67 -70.37
C GLY A 137 23.25 -67.13 -69.00
N ASN A 138 24.44 -66.68 -68.62
CA ASN A 138 25.12 -67.12 -67.38
C ASN A 138 24.82 -66.19 -66.19
N TRP A 139 24.01 -65.17 -66.41
CA TRP A 139 23.50 -64.27 -65.38
C TRP A 139 22.12 -63.77 -65.80
N TYR A 140 21.29 -63.43 -64.82
CA TYR A 140 19.98 -62.85 -65.06
C TYR A 140 19.60 -61.93 -63.89
N THR A 141 18.98 -60.80 -64.19
CA THR A 141 18.36 -59.92 -63.20
C THR A 141 16.88 -59.83 -63.47
N GLY A 142 16.08 -60.04 -62.43
CA GLY A 142 14.63 -59.90 -62.50
C GLY A 142 14.12 -58.89 -61.50
N THR A 143 13.01 -58.27 -61.88
CA THR A 143 12.27 -57.30 -61.08
C THR A 143 10.79 -57.66 -61.15
N VAL A 144 10.15 -57.82 -60.00
CA VAL A 144 8.73 -58.15 -59.89
C VAL A 144 8.04 -57.08 -59.05
N PRO A 145 7.22 -56.21 -59.66
CA PRO A 145 6.39 -55.27 -58.92
C PRO A 145 5.41 -56.01 -58.01
N LEU A 146 5.33 -55.59 -56.76
CA LEU A 146 4.54 -56.23 -55.71
C LEU A 146 3.41 -55.31 -55.26
N TYR A 147 2.32 -55.93 -54.83
CA TYR A 147 1.22 -55.27 -54.14
C TYR A 147 0.71 -56.15 -52.98
N HIS A 148 0.38 -55.51 -51.86
CA HIS A 148 -0.31 -56.15 -50.74
C HIS A 148 -1.50 -55.29 -50.29
N SER A 149 -2.71 -55.82 -50.44
CA SER A 149 -3.91 -55.23 -49.84
C SER A 149 -3.99 -55.62 -48.36
N THR A 150 -4.41 -54.68 -47.51
CA THR A 150 -4.68 -54.87 -46.07
C THR A 150 -3.45 -55.00 -45.13
N PRO A 151 -2.51 -54.03 -45.15
CA PRO A 151 -1.39 -54.02 -44.21
C PRO A 151 -1.86 -53.89 -42.76
N THR A 152 -1.28 -54.71 -41.88
CA THR A 152 -1.45 -54.67 -40.43
C THR A 152 -0.52 -53.62 -39.81
N ALA A 153 -0.52 -53.48 -38.47
CA ALA A 153 0.43 -52.60 -37.77
C ALA A 153 1.90 -52.96 -38.05
N ARG A 154 2.19 -54.25 -38.31
CA ARG A 154 3.49 -54.78 -38.71
C ARG A 154 3.26 -55.93 -39.69
N THR A 155 3.56 -55.70 -40.97
CA THR A 155 3.40 -56.65 -42.07
C THR A 155 4.77 -57.16 -42.50
N GLU A 156 5.00 -58.47 -42.47
CA GLU A 156 6.22 -59.10 -42.97
C GLU A 156 5.96 -59.72 -44.35
N ILE A 157 6.69 -59.28 -45.36
CA ILE A 157 6.62 -59.77 -46.74
C ILE A 157 7.75 -60.78 -46.94
N ARG A 158 7.43 -61.96 -47.45
CA ARG A 158 8.40 -63.06 -47.68
C ARG A 158 8.26 -63.60 -49.09
N ILE A 159 9.37 -63.78 -49.81
CA ILE A 159 9.39 -64.32 -51.17
C ILE A 159 10.52 -65.32 -51.32
N VAL A 160 10.22 -66.52 -51.85
CA VAL A 160 11.21 -67.59 -52.09
C VAL A 160 11.38 -67.81 -53.59
N LEU A 161 12.60 -67.64 -54.08
CA LEU A 161 12.98 -67.83 -55.48
C LEU A 161 13.86 -69.08 -55.64
N LYS A 162 13.63 -69.85 -56.69
CA LYS A 162 14.49 -70.94 -57.14
C LYS A 162 15.01 -70.65 -58.54
N ALA A 163 16.30 -70.87 -58.76
CA ALA A 163 16.93 -70.79 -60.08
C ALA A 163 17.50 -72.15 -60.49
N THR A 164 17.49 -72.46 -61.79
CA THR A 164 17.97 -73.72 -62.36
C THR A 164 18.86 -73.48 -63.58
N ASP A 165 20.01 -74.15 -63.66
CA ASP A 165 20.90 -74.13 -64.83
C ASP A 165 20.67 -75.31 -65.79
N GLN A 166 21.37 -75.30 -66.93
CA GLN A 166 21.28 -76.34 -67.97
C GLN A 166 21.75 -77.73 -67.51
N ASN A 167 22.53 -77.80 -66.45
CA ASN A 167 23.04 -79.06 -65.88
C ASN A 167 22.14 -79.58 -64.75
N GLY A 168 21.04 -78.87 -64.44
CA GLY A 168 20.09 -79.24 -63.39
C GLY A 168 20.51 -78.81 -61.98
N SER A 169 21.56 -78.00 -61.84
CA SER A 169 21.92 -77.42 -60.54
C SER A 169 20.91 -76.34 -60.17
N THR A 170 20.55 -76.29 -58.89
CA THR A 170 19.55 -75.34 -58.39
C THR A 170 20.04 -74.56 -57.19
N ALA A 171 19.57 -73.33 -57.06
CA ALA A 171 19.75 -72.52 -55.87
C ALA A 171 18.42 -71.89 -55.47
N VAL A 172 18.11 -71.98 -54.17
CA VAL A 172 16.91 -71.40 -53.57
C VAL A 172 17.33 -70.26 -52.66
N ARG A 173 16.66 -69.12 -52.76
CA ARG A 173 16.92 -67.96 -51.92
C ARG A 173 15.62 -67.31 -51.46
N GLU A 174 15.59 -66.98 -50.18
CA GLU A 174 14.52 -66.25 -49.55
C GLU A 174 14.89 -64.76 -49.42
N ALA A 175 13.91 -63.88 -49.68
CA ALA A 175 13.96 -62.47 -49.33
C ALA A 175 12.81 -62.13 -48.38
N MET A 176 13.11 -61.29 -47.39
CA MET A 176 12.13 -60.78 -46.43
C MET A 176 12.20 -59.25 -46.35
N ALA A 177 11.05 -58.61 -46.15
CA ALA A 177 10.96 -57.20 -45.78
C ALA A 177 9.86 -56.98 -44.74
N VAL A 178 10.03 -55.98 -43.87
CA VAL A 178 9.05 -55.64 -42.83
C VAL A 178 8.56 -54.22 -43.07
N VAL A 179 7.23 -54.05 -43.05
CA VAL A 179 6.56 -52.76 -43.14
C VAL A 179 5.76 -52.50 -41.87
N GLU A 180 6.01 -51.38 -41.21
CA GLU A 180 5.29 -50.95 -40.02
C GLU A 180 4.36 -49.77 -40.33
N LYS A 181 3.16 -49.76 -39.74
CA LYS A 181 2.33 -48.54 -39.75
C LYS A 181 2.87 -47.56 -38.72
N SER A 182 3.04 -46.31 -39.13
CA SER A 182 3.41 -45.22 -38.22
C SER A 182 2.29 -45.03 -37.20
N ALA A 183 2.62 -45.09 -35.91
CA ALA A 183 1.68 -44.69 -34.86
C ALA A 183 1.28 -43.21 -35.11
N PRO A 184 0.00 -42.84 -34.93
CA PRO A 184 -0.38 -41.44 -35.06
C PRO A 184 0.40 -40.64 -34.03
N ALA A 185 1.05 -39.56 -34.47
CA ALA A 185 1.64 -38.61 -33.54
C ALA A 185 0.54 -38.14 -32.58
N ALA A 186 0.88 -37.97 -31.31
CA ALA A 186 -0.04 -37.38 -30.35
C ALA A 186 -0.55 -36.03 -30.92
N PRO A 187 -1.85 -35.72 -30.75
CA PRO A 187 -2.36 -34.43 -31.15
C PRO A 187 -1.55 -33.32 -30.45
N PRO A 188 -1.43 -32.12 -31.06
CA PRO A 188 -0.76 -30.99 -30.43
C PRO A 188 -1.22 -30.83 -28.97
N SER A 189 -0.30 -31.00 -28.01
CA SER A 189 -0.51 -30.61 -26.62
C SER A 189 -0.63 -29.09 -26.53
N ASP A 190 -1.08 -28.55 -25.39
CA ASP A 190 -0.91 -27.11 -25.14
C ASP A 190 0.53 -26.81 -24.69
N PRO A 191 1.15 -25.73 -25.18
CA PRO A 191 2.52 -25.40 -24.80
C PRO A 191 2.55 -25.02 -23.33
N THR A 192 3.63 -25.38 -22.64
CA THR A 192 3.83 -24.95 -21.26
C THR A 192 4.13 -23.45 -21.25
N LEU A 193 3.12 -22.63 -20.98
CA LEU A 193 3.28 -21.20 -20.72
C LEU A 193 3.80 -21.05 -19.28
N GLY A 194 5.07 -20.69 -19.12
CA GLY A 194 5.69 -20.60 -17.79
C GLY A 194 5.00 -19.58 -16.87
N ALA A 195 5.21 -19.73 -15.56
CA ALA A 195 4.55 -18.90 -14.55
C ALA A 195 4.89 -17.40 -14.67
N GLY A 196 3.96 -16.52 -14.32
CA GLY A 196 4.16 -15.07 -14.27
C GLY A 196 3.60 -14.46 -12.99
N ASP A 197 3.88 -13.18 -12.75
CA ASP A 197 3.33 -12.43 -11.64
C ASP A 197 3.05 -10.96 -12.02
N ILE A 198 2.06 -10.37 -11.36
CA ILE A 198 1.71 -8.96 -11.51
C ILE A 198 2.25 -8.17 -10.32
N LYS A 199 2.93 -7.07 -10.60
CA LYS A 199 3.44 -6.11 -9.62
C LYS A 199 2.75 -4.79 -9.80
N LEU A 200 1.85 -4.44 -8.88
CA LEU A 200 1.39 -3.06 -8.70
C LEU A 200 2.20 -2.45 -7.56
N ARG A 201 2.93 -1.37 -7.81
CA ARG A 201 3.83 -0.74 -6.82
C ARG A 201 3.76 0.78 -6.90
N ALA A 202 4.26 1.46 -5.87
CA ALA A 202 4.13 2.90 -5.73
C ALA A 202 4.98 3.67 -6.74
N MET A 203 4.46 4.80 -7.20
CA MET A 203 5.17 5.79 -8.03
C MET A 203 5.76 5.20 -9.31
N ALA A 204 6.98 5.58 -9.67
CA ALA A 204 7.75 4.98 -10.76
C ALA A 204 8.73 3.96 -10.18
N ARG A 205 9.10 2.96 -10.99
CA ARG A 205 10.03 1.89 -10.58
C ARG A 205 11.34 2.46 -10.01
N GLY A 206 11.70 2.05 -8.79
CA GLY A 206 12.89 2.53 -8.07
C GLY A 206 12.69 3.82 -7.27
N GLY A 207 11.51 4.45 -7.36
CA GLY A 207 11.10 5.63 -6.60
C GLY A 207 10.03 5.35 -5.54
N GLU A 208 9.86 4.10 -5.13
CA GLU A 208 8.82 3.67 -4.21
C GLU A 208 9.07 4.24 -2.80
N ILE A 209 8.31 5.28 -2.42
CA ILE A 209 8.32 5.77 -1.03
C ILE A 209 7.27 5.07 -0.15
N PHE A 210 6.28 4.41 -0.76
CA PHE A 210 5.22 3.66 -0.10
C PHE A 210 5.36 2.16 -0.35
N ASP A 211 5.13 1.36 0.68
CA ASP A 211 4.85 -0.07 0.51
C ASP A 211 3.34 -0.23 0.32
N VAL A 212 2.93 -0.43 -0.94
CA VAL A 212 1.52 -0.55 -1.32
C VAL A 212 0.79 -1.68 -0.62
N SER A 213 1.48 -2.73 -0.15
CA SER A 213 0.84 -3.80 0.60
C SER A 213 0.43 -3.33 2.00
N GLN A 214 1.16 -2.37 2.58
CA GLN A 214 0.93 -1.85 3.92
C GLN A 214 0.04 -0.59 3.93
N GLY A 215 0.18 0.26 2.91
CA GLY A 215 -0.59 1.49 2.76
C GLY A 215 -0.03 2.39 1.66
N ILE A 216 -0.93 2.90 0.82
CA ILE A 216 -0.67 4.02 -0.08
C ILE A 216 -1.89 4.97 -0.07
N PRO A 217 -1.71 6.29 0.06
CA PRO A 217 -2.82 7.25 0.01
C PRO A 217 -3.50 7.30 -1.36
N THR A 218 -4.76 7.70 -1.37
CA THR A 218 -5.47 8.04 -2.60
C THR A 218 -4.77 9.18 -3.37
N GLY A 219 -4.93 9.24 -4.70
CA GLY A 219 -4.28 10.26 -5.54
C GLY A 219 -2.77 10.10 -5.70
N GLU A 220 -2.14 9.15 -5.01
CA GLU A 220 -0.77 8.76 -5.34
C GLU A 220 -0.73 7.92 -6.61
N LYS A 221 0.45 7.91 -7.23
CA LYS A 221 0.70 7.15 -8.45
C LYS A 221 1.14 5.72 -8.13
N LEU A 222 0.85 4.82 -9.06
CA LEU A 222 1.28 3.45 -9.14
C LEU A 222 1.99 3.21 -10.48
N TYR A 223 2.74 2.12 -10.54
CA TYR A 223 3.11 1.47 -11.78
C TYR A 223 2.69 0.00 -11.74
N ALA A 224 2.44 -0.55 -12.91
CA ALA A 224 2.17 -1.94 -13.15
C ALA A 224 3.33 -2.54 -13.95
N GLN A 225 3.83 -3.69 -13.48
CA GLN A 225 4.78 -4.52 -14.20
C GLN A 225 4.25 -5.96 -14.20
N VAL A 226 4.28 -6.62 -15.36
CA VAL A 226 3.92 -8.02 -15.47
C VAL A 226 5.13 -8.80 -15.94
N ASP A 227 5.54 -9.80 -15.16
CA ASP A 227 6.60 -10.71 -15.56
C ASP A 227 5.99 -12.01 -16.08
N GLY A 228 6.71 -12.68 -16.97
CA GLY A 228 6.29 -13.91 -17.62
C GLY A 228 7.39 -14.42 -18.53
N ASN A 229 7.06 -15.39 -19.37
CA ASN A 229 7.97 -15.92 -20.37
C ASN A 229 7.76 -15.18 -21.71
N LEU A 230 8.81 -15.07 -22.52
CA LEU A 230 8.73 -14.39 -23.82
C LEU A 230 7.86 -15.15 -24.83
N TYR A 231 7.98 -16.49 -24.80
CA TYR A 231 7.28 -17.40 -25.69
C TYR A 231 6.90 -18.72 -25.04
N GLY A 232 6.00 -19.45 -25.67
CA GLY A 232 5.76 -20.88 -25.45
C GLY A 232 5.75 -21.61 -26.78
N ALA A 233 6.39 -22.77 -26.87
CA ALA A 233 6.49 -23.55 -28.10
C ALA A 233 6.40 -25.04 -27.78
N ASP A 234 5.94 -25.81 -28.76
CA ASP A 234 5.87 -27.27 -28.69
C ASP A 234 5.99 -27.87 -30.10
N TYR A 235 6.42 -29.13 -30.18
CA TYR A 235 6.72 -29.81 -31.45
C TYR A 235 6.62 -31.34 -31.31
N ALA A 236 6.47 -32.02 -32.45
CA ALA A 236 6.58 -33.47 -32.54
C ALA A 236 7.46 -33.90 -33.71
N TRP A 237 8.37 -34.84 -33.45
CA TRP A 237 9.22 -35.48 -34.47
C TRP A 237 8.72 -36.89 -34.79
N VAL A 238 8.98 -37.34 -36.01
CA VAL A 238 8.88 -38.74 -36.42
C VAL A 238 10.19 -39.18 -37.06
N THR A 239 10.58 -40.45 -36.87
CA THR A 239 11.69 -41.04 -37.63
C THR A 239 11.16 -41.61 -38.93
N VAL A 240 11.70 -41.14 -40.04
CA VAL A 240 11.55 -41.73 -41.36
C VAL A 240 12.72 -42.70 -41.58
N THR A 241 12.42 -43.90 -42.06
CA THR A 241 13.40 -44.94 -42.38
C THR A 241 13.03 -45.56 -43.72
N GLY A 242 14.02 -45.95 -44.53
CA GLY A 242 13.79 -46.61 -45.81
C GLY A 242 14.98 -47.45 -46.25
N THR A 243 14.82 -48.27 -47.30
CA THR A 243 15.91 -49.02 -47.94
C THR A 243 15.80 -48.91 -49.45
N ARG A 244 16.91 -48.60 -50.13
CA ARG A 244 17.00 -48.60 -51.61
C ARG A 244 18.02 -49.63 -52.08
N THR A 245 17.74 -50.26 -53.22
CA THR A 245 18.62 -51.27 -53.82
C THR A 245 19.29 -50.74 -55.07
N TYR A 246 20.59 -50.99 -55.18
CA TYR A 246 21.44 -50.59 -56.31
C TYR A 246 22.07 -51.81 -56.96
N THR A 247 22.21 -51.75 -58.28
CA THR A 247 22.80 -52.81 -59.08
C THR A 247 24.29 -52.56 -59.27
N VAL A 248 25.12 -53.56 -58.94
CA VAL A 248 26.56 -53.53 -59.19
C VAL A 248 26.98 -54.67 -60.08
N VAL A 249 27.53 -54.34 -61.25
CA VAL A 249 28.09 -55.34 -62.16
C VAL A 249 29.58 -55.47 -61.91
N VAL A 250 30.03 -56.63 -61.43
CA VAL A 250 31.45 -56.92 -61.19
C VAL A 250 31.99 -57.74 -62.37
N THR A 251 32.94 -57.17 -63.09
CA THR A 251 33.54 -57.76 -64.29
C THR A 251 35.02 -58.09 -64.07
N GLY A 252 35.52 -59.12 -64.74
CA GLY A 252 36.93 -59.50 -64.62
C GLY A 252 37.30 -60.72 -65.44
N ARG A 253 38.52 -61.24 -65.23
CA ARG A 253 39.01 -62.49 -65.81
C ARG A 253 39.42 -63.46 -64.70
N ARG A 254 38.88 -64.68 -64.73
CA ARG A 254 39.30 -65.77 -63.84
C ARG A 254 40.47 -66.51 -64.48
N LYS A 255 41.57 -66.67 -63.75
CA LYS A 255 42.70 -67.53 -64.14
C LYS A 255 42.49 -68.93 -63.58
N SER A 256 42.26 -69.91 -64.45
CA SER A 256 42.21 -71.33 -64.07
C SER A 256 43.46 -72.04 -64.61
N THR A 257 44.13 -72.83 -63.76
CA THR A 257 45.30 -73.62 -64.16
C THR A 257 44.97 -75.10 -63.97
N THR A 258 44.88 -75.82 -65.07
CA THR A 258 44.61 -77.26 -65.05
C THR A 258 45.91 -78.02 -65.26
N THR A 259 46.13 -79.02 -64.43
CA THR A 259 47.30 -79.89 -64.49
C THR A 259 46.92 -81.19 -65.18
N SER A 260 47.56 -81.47 -66.31
CA SER A 260 47.35 -82.70 -67.09
C SER A 260 48.67 -83.47 -67.16
N ILE A 261 48.63 -84.79 -67.07
CA ILE A 261 49.81 -85.63 -67.32
C ILE A 261 49.70 -86.12 -68.77
N VAL A 262 50.64 -85.71 -69.61
CA VAL A 262 50.79 -86.21 -70.99
C VAL A 262 52.19 -86.79 -71.08
N ASP A 263 52.30 -88.07 -71.45
CA ASP A 263 53.58 -88.79 -71.60
C ASP A 263 54.51 -88.75 -70.37
N GLY A 264 53.95 -88.69 -69.16
CA GLY A 264 54.70 -88.73 -67.91
C GLY A 264 55.23 -87.37 -67.41
N GLU A 265 55.04 -86.28 -68.15
CA GLU A 265 55.34 -84.90 -67.71
C GLU A 265 54.09 -84.14 -67.28
N VAL A 266 54.26 -83.28 -66.26
CA VAL A 266 53.22 -82.42 -65.71
C VAL A 266 53.10 -81.17 -66.57
N VAL A 267 52.01 -81.04 -67.33
CA VAL A 267 51.72 -79.88 -68.19
C VAL A 267 50.69 -78.98 -67.52
N TYR A 268 51.04 -77.70 -67.32
CA TYR A 268 50.14 -76.67 -66.78
C TYR A 268 49.46 -75.91 -67.93
N THR A 269 48.15 -76.08 -68.10
CA THR A 269 47.37 -75.28 -69.04
C THR A 269 46.68 -74.14 -68.30
N THR A 270 47.05 -72.89 -68.59
CA THR A 270 46.39 -71.71 -68.02
C THR A 270 45.32 -71.19 -68.97
N LYS A 271 44.06 -71.13 -68.50
CA LYS A 271 42.92 -70.55 -69.22
C LYS A 271 42.45 -69.29 -68.50
N TYR A 272 42.23 -68.22 -69.27
CA TYR A 272 41.59 -66.99 -68.78
C TYR A 272 40.14 -66.99 -69.25
N THR A 273 39.20 -66.96 -68.32
CA THR A 273 37.76 -66.89 -68.63
C THR A 273 37.22 -65.56 -68.13
N SER A 274 36.68 -64.72 -69.02
CA SER A 274 36.00 -63.50 -68.62
C SER A 274 34.70 -63.85 -67.88
N PHE A 275 34.40 -63.13 -66.80
CA PHE A 275 33.14 -63.22 -66.10
C PHE A 275 32.53 -61.83 -65.93
N SER A 276 31.21 -61.81 -65.80
CA SER A 276 30.40 -60.66 -65.41
C SER A 276 29.38 -61.19 -64.42
N LYS A 277 29.45 -60.73 -63.17
CA LYS A 277 28.51 -61.09 -62.13
C LYS A 277 27.77 -59.86 -61.65
N THR A 278 26.45 -59.95 -61.55
CA THR A 278 25.63 -58.86 -61.04
C THR A 278 25.26 -59.10 -59.59
N TYR A 279 25.42 -58.06 -58.77
CA TYR A 279 25.15 -58.06 -57.35
C TYR A 279 24.14 -56.95 -57.01
N LEU A 280 23.23 -57.26 -56.10
CA LEU A 280 22.31 -56.28 -55.52
C LEU A 280 22.87 -55.81 -54.19
N VAL A 281 22.94 -54.49 -54.03
CA VAL A 281 23.49 -53.84 -52.84
C VAL A 281 22.41 -52.92 -52.27
N SER A 282 21.95 -53.20 -51.05
CA SER A 282 20.93 -52.40 -50.38
C SER A 282 21.56 -51.38 -49.43
N ARG A 283 21.02 -50.16 -49.42
CA ARG A 283 21.38 -49.10 -48.48
C ARG A 283 20.15 -48.62 -47.74
N SER A 284 20.18 -48.76 -46.42
CA SER A 284 19.16 -48.18 -45.55
C SER A 284 19.47 -46.70 -45.29
N TYR A 285 18.42 -45.90 -45.13
CA TYR A 285 18.50 -44.49 -44.74
C TYR A 285 17.56 -44.21 -43.57
N SER A 286 17.88 -43.18 -42.79
CA SER A 286 16.98 -42.64 -41.78
C SER A 286 17.20 -41.14 -41.62
N TYR A 287 16.11 -40.41 -41.37
CA TYR A 287 16.13 -39.01 -40.95
C TYR A 287 14.90 -38.71 -40.09
N ARG A 288 14.91 -37.55 -39.43
CA ARG A 288 13.83 -37.07 -38.57
C ARG A 288 13.06 -35.96 -39.26
N ASP A 289 11.75 -36.10 -39.26
CA ASP A 289 10.81 -35.15 -39.87
C ASP A 289 9.92 -34.53 -38.79
N VAL A 290 9.49 -33.28 -38.98
CA VAL A 290 8.60 -32.57 -38.05
C VAL A 290 7.16 -32.87 -38.44
N VAL A 291 6.42 -33.50 -37.53
CA VAL A 291 4.99 -33.76 -37.76
C VAL A 291 4.19 -32.48 -37.58
N TRP A 292 4.48 -31.73 -36.51
CA TRP A 292 3.90 -30.44 -36.24
C TRP A 292 4.81 -29.59 -35.34
N TYR A 293 4.73 -28.27 -35.48
CA TYR A 293 5.48 -27.29 -34.71
C TYR A 293 4.72 -25.97 -34.65
N TYR A 294 4.57 -25.40 -33.46
CA TYR A 294 3.99 -24.07 -33.30
C TYR A 294 4.67 -23.28 -32.18
N ALA A 295 4.59 -21.96 -32.26
CA ALA A 295 5.16 -21.04 -31.28
C ALA A 295 4.23 -19.86 -31.03
N TYR A 296 4.06 -19.50 -29.76
CA TYR A 296 3.31 -18.35 -29.27
C TYR A 296 4.26 -17.30 -28.70
N GLY A 297 4.01 -16.02 -29.01
CA GLY A 297 4.73 -14.89 -28.43
C GLY A 297 3.84 -14.03 -27.54
N VAL A 298 4.45 -13.36 -26.56
CA VAL A 298 3.73 -12.43 -25.69
C VAL A 298 3.05 -11.32 -26.52
N ASP A 299 1.78 -11.03 -26.21
CA ASP A 299 0.98 -10.02 -26.92
C ASP A 299 0.64 -8.84 -26.00
N LYS A 300 0.03 -9.14 -24.85
CA LYS A 300 -0.42 -8.13 -23.88
C LYS A 300 -0.68 -8.72 -22.51
N ALA A 301 -0.80 -7.87 -21.50
CA ALA A 301 -1.33 -8.24 -20.20
C ALA A 301 -2.55 -7.41 -19.84
N GLN A 302 -3.47 -8.02 -19.11
CA GLN A 302 -4.58 -7.36 -18.44
C GLN A 302 -4.36 -7.45 -16.93
N VAL A 303 -4.38 -6.33 -16.24
CA VAL A 303 -4.20 -6.22 -14.79
C VAL A 303 -5.48 -5.67 -14.18
N GLY A 304 -6.13 -6.46 -13.33
CA GLY A 304 -7.33 -6.10 -12.58
C GLY A 304 -7.03 -5.79 -11.12
N SER A 305 -7.53 -4.65 -10.64
CA SER A 305 -7.57 -4.32 -9.21
C SER A 305 -8.55 -3.18 -8.97
N ALA A 306 -9.27 -3.23 -7.84
CA ALA A 306 -10.21 -2.18 -7.44
C ALA A 306 -9.55 -0.82 -7.15
N VAL A 307 -8.21 -0.75 -7.11
CA VAL A 307 -7.44 0.48 -6.89
C VAL A 307 -7.10 1.22 -8.19
N LEU A 308 -7.30 0.58 -9.35
CA LEU A 308 -7.06 1.17 -10.65
C LEU A 308 -8.29 1.95 -11.12
N ALA A 309 -8.07 3.02 -11.88
CA ALA A 309 -9.16 3.72 -12.57
C ALA A 309 -9.91 2.74 -13.49
N GLY A 310 -11.23 2.61 -13.32
CA GLY A 310 -12.05 1.64 -14.07
C GLY A 310 -11.87 0.17 -13.65
N GLY A 311 -11.02 -0.12 -12.66
CA GLY A 311 -10.82 -1.47 -12.09
C GLY A 311 -9.92 -2.40 -12.90
N SER A 312 -9.48 -2.01 -14.09
CA SER A 312 -8.65 -2.82 -14.99
C SER A 312 -7.71 -1.97 -15.85
N LEU A 313 -6.59 -2.54 -16.24
CA LEU A 313 -5.55 -1.93 -17.07
C LEU A 313 -5.08 -2.92 -18.12
N GLU A 314 -5.10 -2.52 -19.39
CA GLU A 314 -4.41 -3.25 -20.45
C GLU A 314 -3.02 -2.65 -20.71
N ILE A 315 -2.03 -3.54 -20.84
CA ILE A 315 -0.63 -3.21 -21.14
C ILE A 315 -0.22 -4.02 -22.38
N PRO A 316 -0.09 -3.40 -23.57
CA PRO A 316 0.43 -4.08 -24.75
C PRO A 316 1.92 -4.41 -24.57
N ALA A 317 2.39 -5.53 -25.12
CA ALA A 317 3.80 -5.90 -25.07
C ALA A 317 4.64 -4.98 -25.98
N LEU A 318 5.64 -4.31 -25.40
CA LEU A 318 6.62 -3.50 -26.11
C LEU A 318 7.83 -4.34 -26.48
N GLY A 319 7.90 -4.78 -27.74
CA GLY A 319 8.95 -5.70 -28.20
C GLY A 319 8.72 -7.10 -27.63
N GLY A 320 8.23 -8.00 -28.47
CA GLY A 320 7.89 -9.37 -28.06
C GLY A 320 7.68 -10.31 -29.24
N ALA A 321 8.12 -9.91 -30.43
CA ALA A 321 8.00 -10.73 -31.62
C ALA A 321 8.87 -11.98 -31.46
N VAL A 322 8.22 -13.14 -31.55
CA VAL A 322 8.91 -14.42 -31.53
C VAL A 322 9.26 -14.78 -32.96
N SER A 323 10.56 -14.92 -33.23
CA SER A 323 11.02 -15.49 -34.48
C SER A 323 10.95 -17.01 -34.38
N ALA A 324 10.15 -17.63 -35.24
CA ALA A 324 10.03 -19.08 -35.34
C ALA A 324 9.95 -19.50 -36.81
N GLY A 325 10.44 -20.71 -37.13
CA GLY A 325 10.44 -21.25 -38.48
C GLY A 325 10.84 -22.71 -38.56
N LEU A 326 10.75 -23.29 -39.75
CA LEU A 326 11.12 -24.67 -40.06
C LEU A 326 12.03 -24.70 -41.28
N VAL A 327 13.08 -25.51 -41.23
CA VAL A 327 13.90 -25.88 -42.39
C VAL A 327 13.72 -27.39 -42.59
N GLN A 328 13.13 -27.76 -43.72
CA GLN A 328 12.87 -29.16 -44.06
C GLN A 328 14.14 -29.84 -44.60
N GLY A 329 14.41 -31.05 -44.12
CA GLY A 329 15.46 -31.96 -44.57
C GLY A 329 14.93 -33.00 -45.55
N GLY A 330 15.53 -34.20 -45.52
CA GLY A 330 15.15 -35.34 -46.35
C GLY A 330 16.36 -36.10 -46.91
N ILE A 331 16.17 -36.76 -48.04
CA ILE A 331 17.27 -37.39 -48.79
C ILE A 331 18.00 -36.31 -49.59
N LEU A 332 19.27 -36.08 -49.26
CA LEU A 332 20.11 -35.09 -49.94
C LEU A 332 20.70 -35.63 -51.25
N SER A 333 21.18 -36.86 -51.21
CA SER A 333 21.78 -37.50 -52.38
C SER A 333 21.80 -39.01 -52.23
N GLU A 334 21.75 -39.69 -53.37
CA GLU A 334 21.76 -41.15 -53.45
C GLU A 334 22.88 -41.66 -54.35
N PRO A 335 23.43 -42.85 -54.07
CA PRO A 335 24.32 -43.52 -54.99
C PRO A 335 23.58 -43.96 -56.26
N SER A 336 24.32 -44.41 -57.27
CA SER A 336 23.77 -44.90 -58.54
C SER A 336 24.32 -46.28 -58.86
N ASP A 337 23.60 -47.03 -59.67
CA ASP A 337 24.06 -48.31 -60.23
C ASP A 337 25.44 -48.15 -60.88
N THR A 338 26.30 -49.14 -60.70
CA THR A 338 27.71 -49.03 -61.13
C THR A 338 28.29 -50.34 -61.65
N THR A 339 29.43 -50.25 -62.33
CA THR A 339 30.20 -51.40 -62.81
C THR A 339 31.62 -51.31 -62.27
N VAL A 340 32.10 -52.38 -61.64
CA VAL A 340 33.44 -52.48 -61.09
C VAL A 340 34.23 -53.56 -61.82
N ASN A 341 35.44 -53.25 -62.26
CA ASN A 341 36.32 -54.24 -62.87
C ASN A 341 37.40 -54.67 -61.85
N VAL A 342 37.43 -55.95 -61.49
CA VAL A 342 38.39 -56.51 -60.52
C VAL A 342 39.67 -57.04 -61.17
N GLY A 343 39.85 -56.84 -62.47
CA GLY A 343 41.02 -57.30 -63.20
C GLY A 343 41.08 -58.82 -63.31
N THR A 344 42.27 -59.40 -63.06
CA THR A 344 42.50 -60.85 -63.14
C THR A 344 42.57 -61.45 -61.74
N ILE A 345 41.68 -62.39 -61.44
CA ILE A 345 41.56 -63.03 -60.12
C ILE A 345 41.67 -64.56 -60.23
N SER A 346 42.13 -65.20 -59.16
CA SER A 346 42.23 -66.66 -59.05
C SER A 346 40.91 -67.32 -58.64
N SER A 347 40.06 -66.60 -57.91
CA SER A 347 38.75 -67.07 -57.45
C SER A 347 37.70 -65.96 -57.56
N THR A 348 36.47 -66.33 -57.91
CA THR A 348 35.29 -65.46 -57.88
C THR A 348 34.60 -65.43 -56.51
N SER A 349 35.16 -66.12 -55.51
CA SER A 349 34.69 -66.06 -54.11
C SER A 349 34.98 -64.69 -53.51
N GLY A 350 33.97 -64.08 -52.89
CA GLY A 350 34.12 -62.79 -52.18
C GLY A 350 33.82 -61.54 -53.02
N LEU A 351 33.42 -61.66 -54.29
CA LEU A 351 33.08 -60.50 -55.14
C LEU A 351 31.86 -59.70 -54.64
N GLN A 352 31.03 -60.27 -53.77
CA GLN A 352 29.97 -59.55 -53.05
C GLN A 352 30.54 -58.38 -52.22
N SER A 353 31.69 -58.55 -51.56
CA SER A 353 32.28 -57.46 -50.75
C SER A 353 32.83 -56.33 -51.62
N VAL A 354 33.27 -56.64 -52.85
CA VAL A 354 33.67 -55.63 -53.84
C VAL A 354 32.44 -54.84 -54.32
N ALA A 355 31.32 -55.53 -54.57
CA ALA A 355 30.07 -54.87 -54.92
C ALA A 355 29.57 -53.96 -53.78
N GLU A 356 29.60 -54.45 -52.54
CA GLU A 356 29.29 -53.66 -51.34
C GLU A 356 30.19 -52.41 -51.22
N GLY A 357 31.50 -52.54 -51.46
CA GLY A 357 32.43 -51.41 -51.40
C GLY A 357 32.23 -50.35 -52.50
N ALA A 358 31.52 -50.68 -53.58
CA ALA A 358 31.33 -49.80 -54.74
C ALA A 358 30.15 -48.82 -54.59
N ILE A 359 29.20 -49.13 -53.71
CA ILE A 359 28.00 -48.32 -53.48
C ILE A 359 28.14 -47.61 -52.13
N GLY A 360 28.19 -46.27 -52.17
CA GLY A 360 28.21 -45.43 -50.99
C GLY A 360 26.91 -45.49 -50.16
N SER A 361 26.86 -44.79 -49.04
CA SER A 361 25.64 -44.62 -48.24
C SER A 361 24.71 -43.56 -48.86
N ILE A 362 23.41 -43.65 -48.54
CA ILE A 362 22.46 -42.57 -48.82
C ILE A 362 22.72 -41.43 -47.81
N LEU A 363 22.85 -40.21 -48.30
CA LEU A 363 23.02 -39.04 -47.44
C LEU A 363 21.67 -38.42 -47.13
N THR A 364 21.37 -38.27 -45.85
CA THR A 364 20.14 -37.67 -45.34
C THR A 364 20.41 -36.45 -44.47
N GLU A 365 19.40 -35.60 -44.33
CA GLU A 365 19.40 -34.46 -43.43
C GLU A 365 18.10 -34.44 -42.63
N ASP A 366 18.21 -34.20 -41.32
CA ASP A 366 17.05 -34.03 -40.45
C ASP A 366 16.43 -32.64 -40.64
N ASP A 367 15.11 -32.55 -40.43
CA ASP A 367 14.42 -31.27 -40.25
C ASP A 367 15.03 -30.47 -39.09
N ARG A 368 14.93 -29.13 -39.16
CA ARG A 368 15.45 -28.21 -38.14
C ARG A 368 14.42 -27.17 -37.77
N LEU A 369 14.14 -27.03 -36.47
CA LEU A 369 13.29 -25.96 -35.97
C LEU A 369 14.15 -24.71 -35.74
N LEU A 370 13.60 -23.55 -36.07
CA LEU A 370 14.18 -22.25 -35.75
C LEU A 370 13.32 -21.61 -34.67
N LEU A 371 13.90 -21.25 -33.53
CA LEU A 371 13.20 -20.56 -32.46
C LEU A 371 14.13 -19.56 -31.78
N GLN A 372 13.76 -18.27 -31.81
CA GLN A 372 14.52 -17.17 -31.22
C GLN A 372 16.01 -17.20 -31.57
N GLY A 373 16.32 -17.37 -32.87
CA GLY A 373 17.70 -17.43 -33.38
C GLY A 373 18.44 -18.74 -33.09
N SER A 374 17.84 -19.67 -32.36
CA SER A 374 18.40 -21.00 -32.10
C SER A 374 17.90 -22.00 -33.14
N THR A 375 18.78 -22.91 -33.56
CA THR A 375 18.44 -24.06 -34.40
C THR A 375 18.34 -25.31 -33.53
N ILE A 376 17.18 -25.95 -33.54
CA ILE A 376 16.87 -27.11 -32.71
C ILE A 376 16.84 -28.34 -33.60
N LEU A 377 17.73 -29.27 -33.28
CA LEU A 377 17.85 -30.56 -33.95
C LEU A 377 17.04 -31.63 -33.21
N PRO A 378 16.67 -32.74 -33.86
CA PRO A 378 16.00 -33.85 -33.22
C PRO A 378 16.77 -34.36 -31.99
N GLY A 379 16.04 -34.69 -30.92
CA GLY A 379 16.63 -35.15 -29.65
C GLY A 379 17.19 -34.05 -28.76
N ASN A 380 17.33 -32.82 -29.26
CA ASN A 380 17.66 -31.66 -28.42
C ASN A 380 16.40 -31.11 -27.75
N PRO A 381 16.49 -30.66 -26.48
CA PRO A 381 15.38 -29.97 -25.83
C PRO A 381 15.14 -28.60 -26.46
N LEU A 382 13.91 -28.08 -26.35
CA LEU A 382 13.65 -26.67 -26.63
C LEU A 382 14.51 -25.79 -25.71
N PRO A 383 15.01 -24.65 -26.22
CA PRO A 383 15.60 -23.65 -25.36
C PRO A 383 14.55 -23.10 -24.39
N ASP A 384 14.93 -22.96 -23.13
CA ASP A 384 14.11 -22.33 -22.11
C ASP A 384 13.70 -20.93 -22.57
N SER A 385 12.41 -20.64 -22.43
CA SER A 385 11.88 -19.32 -22.78
C SER A 385 12.44 -18.26 -21.83
N PRO A 386 13.12 -17.22 -22.34
CA PRO A 386 13.67 -16.18 -21.49
C PRO A 386 12.54 -15.43 -20.79
N ARG A 387 12.82 -14.95 -19.58
CA ARG A 387 11.89 -14.06 -18.87
C ARG A 387 11.74 -12.75 -19.64
N LEU A 388 10.54 -12.19 -19.62
CA LEU A 388 10.29 -10.88 -20.18
C LEU A 388 11.23 -9.84 -19.57
N GLY A 389 11.75 -8.96 -20.43
CA GLY A 389 12.47 -7.79 -19.95
C GLY A 389 11.54 -6.91 -19.09
N PRO A 390 12.07 -6.21 -18.08
CA PRO A 390 11.25 -5.51 -17.09
C PRO A 390 10.41 -4.36 -17.68
N SER A 391 10.67 -3.94 -18.91
CA SER A 391 9.94 -2.87 -19.60
C SER A 391 9.01 -3.36 -20.71
N VAL A 392 8.92 -4.68 -20.97
CA VAL A 392 8.08 -5.23 -22.04
C VAL A 392 6.59 -5.06 -21.71
N LEU A 393 6.19 -5.38 -20.49
CA LEU A 393 4.83 -5.19 -19.97
C LEU A 393 4.87 -4.29 -18.75
N TYR A 394 5.21 -3.03 -19.00
CA TYR A 394 5.35 -2.00 -17.98
C TYR A 394 4.49 -0.78 -18.30
N ARG A 395 3.80 -0.27 -17.30
CA ARG A 395 3.05 0.99 -17.40
C ARG A 395 3.12 1.74 -16.10
N GLU A 396 3.40 3.04 -16.17
CA GLU A 396 3.55 3.90 -15.00
C GLU A 396 2.55 5.06 -14.99
N SER A 397 2.64 5.90 -13.96
CA SER A 397 1.75 7.05 -13.75
C SER A 397 0.27 6.67 -13.67
N LEU A 398 -0.02 5.50 -13.10
CA LEU A 398 -1.38 5.03 -12.84
C LEU A 398 -1.88 5.68 -11.55
N GLU A 399 -2.82 6.61 -11.61
CA GLU A 399 -3.30 7.29 -10.41
C GLU A 399 -4.37 6.47 -9.68
N ILE A 400 -4.24 6.37 -8.34
CA ILE A 400 -5.30 5.83 -7.49
C ILE A 400 -6.45 6.84 -7.46
N PRO A 401 -7.69 6.48 -7.84
CA PRO A 401 -8.80 7.42 -7.93
C PRO A 401 -8.96 8.24 -6.64
N PRO A 402 -8.90 9.58 -6.66
CA PRO A 402 -8.85 10.41 -5.45
C PRO A 402 -9.99 10.16 -4.44
N GLY A 403 -11.19 9.81 -4.93
CA GLY A 403 -12.35 9.47 -4.08
C GLY A 403 -12.39 8.04 -3.55
N LEU A 404 -11.38 7.20 -3.83
CA LEU A 404 -11.38 5.79 -3.41
C LEU A 404 -11.21 5.70 -1.89
N ALA A 405 -12.26 5.23 -1.22
CA ALA A 405 -12.26 5.02 0.22
C ALA A 405 -11.17 4.03 0.65
N ASN A 406 -10.59 4.28 1.83
CA ASN A 406 -9.61 3.39 2.45
C ASN A 406 -10.11 1.93 2.48
N ARG A 407 -9.20 1.00 2.18
CA ARG A 407 -9.47 -0.44 2.17
C ARG A 407 -8.17 -1.21 2.32
N GLY A 408 -8.22 -2.30 3.08
CA GLY A 408 -7.08 -3.19 3.28
C GLY A 408 -7.00 -4.24 2.19
N GLN A 409 -5.78 -4.56 1.74
CA GLN A 409 -5.48 -5.76 0.94
C GLN A 409 -6.38 -5.96 -0.28
N ALA A 410 -6.61 -4.91 -1.09
CA ALA A 410 -7.34 -5.07 -2.34
C ALA A 410 -6.57 -6.05 -3.25
N PRO A 411 -7.20 -7.15 -3.71
CA PRO A 411 -6.51 -8.14 -4.51
C PRO A 411 -6.12 -7.58 -5.88
N THR A 412 -5.05 -8.12 -6.43
CA THR A 412 -4.59 -7.87 -7.80
C THR A 412 -4.53 -9.20 -8.52
N ALA A 413 -5.22 -9.29 -9.64
CA ALA A 413 -5.24 -10.49 -10.48
C ALA A 413 -5.39 -10.06 -11.94
N GLY A 414 -5.08 -10.93 -12.87
CA GLY A 414 -5.16 -10.59 -14.28
C GLY A 414 -4.73 -11.73 -15.16
N SER A 415 -4.41 -11.40 -16.41
CA SER A 415 -4.07 -12.40 -17.42
C SER A 415 -2.96 -11.92 -18.34
N LEU A 416 -2.07 -12.84 -18.69
CA LEU A 416 -1.04 -12.65 -19.71
C LEU A 416 -1.48 -13.38 -20.99
N TRP A 417 -1.54 -12.64 -22.08
CA TRP A 417 -2.00 -13.14 -23.37
C TRP A 417 -0.82 -13.37 -24.31
N TYR A 418 -0.82 -14.53 -24.96
CA TYR A 418 0.12 -14.88 -25.99
C TYR A 418 -0.60 -15.06 -27.33
N LYS A 419 -0.01 -14.57 -28.41
CA LYS A 419 -0.52 -14.67 -29.78
C LYS A 419 0.29 -15.69 -30.58
N LEU A 420 -0.40 -16.46 -31.43
CA LEU A 420 0.26 -17.43 -32.31
C LEU A 420 1.22 -16.71 -33.27
N ALA A 421 2.51 -17.05 -33.20
CA ALA A 421 3.57 -16.47 -34.01
C ALA A 421 3.95 -17.36 -35.21
N TYR A 422 3.89 -18.68 -35.05
CA TYR A 422 4.20 -19.65 -36.10
C TYR A 422 3.40 -20.95 -35.88
N SER A 423 3.02 -21.63 -36.98
CA SER A 423 2.41 -22.95 -36.97
C SER A 423 2.73 -23.72 -38.26
N TYR A 424 3.07 -25.00 -38.12
CA TYR A 424 3.32 -25.97 -39.19
C TYR A 424 2.73 -27.33 -38.76
N GLY A 425 2.01 -28.02 -39.65
CA GLY A 425 1.38 -29.33 -39.38
C GLY A 425 0.25 -29.33 -38.33
N SER A 426 0.16 -28.31 -37.46
CA SER A 426 -0.84 -28.18 -36.39
C SER A 426 -2.15 -27.56 -36.90
N HIS A 427 -3.10 -28.40 -37.29
CA HIS A 427 -4.44 -27.94 -37.67
C HIS A 427 -5.28 -27.67 -36.42
N GLY A 428 -5.83 -26.45 -36.29
CA GLY A 428 -6.79 -26.09 -35.23
C GLY A 428 -6.22 -25.38 -33.98
N MET A 429 -4.98 -24.88 -34.01
CA MET A 429 -4.42 -24.11 -32.89
C MET A 429 -5.15 -22.77 -32.68
N ALA A 430 -5.41 -22.42 -31.42
CA ALA A 430 -6.06 -21.15 -31.08
C ALA A 430 -5.19 -19.94 -31.47
N ALA A 431 -5.80 -18.88 -31.99
CA ALA A 431 -5.07 -17.67 -32.38
C ALA A 431 -4.39 -16.95 -31.18
N ALA A 432 -4.89 -17.18 -29.96
CA ALA A 432 -4.32 -16.65 -28.73
C ALA A 432 -4.51 -17.64 -27.57
N ARG A 433 -3.65 -17.51 -26.55
CA ARG A 433 -3.68 -18.27 -25.30
C ARG A 433 -3.61 -17.33 -24.11
N GLU A 434 -4.32 -17.68 -23.06
CA GLU A 434 -4.43 -16.90 -21.83
C GLU A 434 -3.76 -17.64 -20.67
N LEU A 435 -2.94 -16.94 -19.90
CA LEU A 435 -2.36 -17.40 -18.65
C LEU A 435 -2.87 -16.50 -17.52
N ALA A 436 -3.65 -17.06 -16.59
CA ALA A 436 -4.11 -16.36 -15.40
C ALA A 436 -2.94 -16.06 -14.45
N LEU A 437 -2.86 -14.83 -13.98
CA LEU A 437 -1.80 -14.34 -13.09
C LEU A 437 -2.38 -13.80 -11.78
N GLN A 438 -1.58 -13.94 -10.71
CA GLN A 438 -1.81 -13.31 -9.42
C GLN A 438 -0.82 -12.16 -9.22
N GLY A 439 -1.21 -11.18 -8.41
CA GLY A 439 -0.36 -10.05 -8.07
C GLY A 439 -0.38 -9.71 -6.60
N ASN A 440 0.50 -8.79 -6.21
CA ASN A 440 0.53 -8.31 -4.84
C ASN A 440 -0.74 -7.51 -4.49
N PRO A 441 -1.24 -7.63 -3.26
CA PRO A 441 -2.36 -6.82 -2.80
C PRO A 441 -1.96 -5.36 -2.63
N VAL A 442 -2.95 -4.46 -2.70
CA VAL A 442 -2.78 -3.01 -2.48
C VAL A 442 -3.71 -2.53 -1.37
N THR A 443 -3.16 -1.90 -0.35
CA THR A 443 -3.90 -1.28 0.76
C THR A 443 -3.99 0.22 0.52
N VAL A 444 -5.20 0.73 0.31
CA VAL A 444 -5.45 2.17 0.17
C VAL A 444 -5.70 2.76 1.54
N HIS A 445 -4.91 3.76 1.92
CA HIS A 445 -4.98 4.36 3.24
C HIS A 445 -4.56 5.83 3.22
N THR A 446 -5.54 6.73 3.14
CA THR A 446 -5.31 8.18 3.14
C THR A 446 -5.18 8.68 4.59
N PRO A 447 -4.00 9.17 5.00
CA PRO A 447 -3.72 9.51 6.40
C PRO A 447 -4.19 10.93 6.75
N VAL A 448 -4.79 11.08 7.93
CA VAL A 448 -5.09 12.35 8.58
C VAL A 448 -4.74 12.31 10.06
N VAL A 449 -4.41 13.47 10.62
CA VAL A 449 -4.09 13.65 12.04
C VAL A 449 -4.95 14.77 12.64
N CYS A 450 -5.29 14.63 13.92
CA CYS A 450 -6.13 15.55 14.66
C CYS A 450 -5.49 15.83 16.04
N ARG A 451 -4.61 16.83 16.11
CA ARG A 451 -3.91 17.21 17.37
C ARG A 451 -4.08 18.70 17.69
N PRO A 452 -5.32 19.15 17.96
CA PRO A 452 -5.60 20.52 18.31
C PRO A 452 -5.10 20.86 19.71
N VAL A 453 -4.76 22.13 19.92
CA VAL A 453 -4.43 22.71 21.22
C VAL A 453 -5.24 23.99 21.36
N VAL A 454 -6.01 24.09 22.43
CA VAL A 454 -6.69 25.34 22.80
C VAL A 454 -5.75 26.11 23.72
N LEU A 455 -5.36 27.30 23.30
CA LEU A 455 -4.50 28.20 24.06
C LEU A 455 -5.37 29.16 24.85
N SER A 456 -5.07 29.26 26.14
CA SER A 456 -5.69 30.19 27.06
C SER A 456 -4.63 31.01 27.79
N ARG A 457 -5.07 32.11 28.39
CA ARG A 457 -4.23 32.98 29.22
C ARG A 457 -4.66 32.82 30.68
N ILE A 458 -4.28 31.71 31.30
CA ILE A 458 -4.64 31.41 32.71
C ILE A 458 -4.18 32.54 33.66
N ALA A 459 -3.05 33.19 33.37
CA ALA A 459 -2.55 34.34 34.13
C ALA A 459 -3.52 35.53 34.18
N ASP A 460 -4.45 35.62 33.23
CA ASP A 460 -5.45 36.68 33.16
C ASP A 460 -6.80 36.25 33.77
N SER A 461 -6.86 35.07 34.39
CA SER A 461 -8.09 34.56 35.01
C SER A 461 -8.48 35.39 36.23
N THR A 462 -9.76 35.75 36.29
CA THR A 462 -10.39 36.37 37.47
C THR A 462 -10.99 35.36 38.42
N ALA A 463 -10.99 34.08 38.07
CA ALA A 463 -11.45 33.05 38.98
C ALA A 463 -10.51 33.03 40.19
N ALA A 464 -11.06 33.11 41.41
CA ALA A 464 -10.22 33.13 42.60
C ALA A 464 -9.40 31.86 42.83
N VAL A 465 -9.85 30.74 42.25
CA VAL A 465 -9.09 29.48 42.19
C VAL A 465 -9.31 28.89 40.79
N PRO A 466 -8.51 29.29 39.79
CA PRO A 466 -8.61 28.69 38.46
C PRO A 466 -8.11 27.24 38.52
N ASP A 467 -8.70 26.35 37.74
CA ASP A 467 -8.16 25.00 37.56
C ASP A 467 -6.94 25.08 36.63
N PRO A 468 -5.70 24.88 37.13
CA PRO A 468 -4.51 25.02 36.31
C PRO A 468 -4.34 23.87 35.30
N SER A 469 -5.14 22.80 35.42
CA SER A 469 -5.09 21.65 34.52
C SER A 469 -5.93 21.83 33.24
N LEU A 470 -6.78 22.86 33.18
CA LEU A 470 -7.65 23.16 32.05
C LEU A 470 -7.32 24.53 31.44
N PRO A 471 -7.33 24.66 30.10
CA PRO A 471 -7.35 25.97 29.48
C PRO A 471 -8.59 26.76 29.90
N ASN A 472 -8.40 27.92 30.55
CA ASN A 472 -9.48 28.81 30.95
C ASN A 472 -9.80 29.88 29.89
N LEU A 473 -11.00 29.82 29.31
CA LEU A 473 -11.48 30.79 28.33
C LEU A 473 -12.32 31.87 29.02
N LEU A 474 -11.99 33.13 28.76
CA LEU A 474 -12.66 34.27 29.36
C LEU A 474 -13.82 34.74 28.49
N LEU A 475 -15.01 34.85 29.08
CA LEU A 475 -16.17 35.42 28.40
C LEU A 475 -15.88 36.87 27.99
N GLY A 476 -16.31 37.27 26.79
CA GLY A 476 -16.06 38.60 26.24
C GLY A 476 -14.63 38.83 25.75
N ASP A 477 -13.85 37.76 25.55
CA ASP A 477 -12.45 37.81 25.14
C ASP A 477 -12.14 36.84 23.99
N SER A 478 -10.98 37.03 23.37
CA SER A 478 -10.47 36.16 22.32
C SER A 478 -9.55 35.06 22.85
N PHE A 479 -9.60 33.90 22.21
CA PHE A 479 -8.71 32.78 22.47
C PHE A 479 -8.20 32.17 21.15
N GLU A 480 -7.08 31.46 21.21
CA GLU A 480 -6.41 30.89 20.04
C GLU A 480 -6.51 29.36 20.05
N ILE A 481 -6.79 28.78 18.88
CA ILE A 481 -6.68 27.33 18.67
C ILE A 481 -5.54 27.09 17.68
N ARG A 482 -4.57 26.26 18.07
CA ARG A 482 -3.59 25.68 17.15
C ARG A 482 -4.07 24.32 16.70
N TYR A 483 -4.14 24.10 15.39
CA TYR A 483 -4.67 22.85 14.84
C TYR A 483 -3.80 22.38 13.66
N PRO A 484 -2.60 21.86 13.91
CA PRO A 484 -1.65 21.49 12.85
C PRO A 484 -2.11 20.26 12.04
N THR A 485 -1.65 20.19 10.80
CA THR A 485 -1.71 18.99 9.93
C THR A 485 -0.47 18.10 10.06
N GLN A 486 0.53 18.54 10.83
CA GLN A 486 1.71 17.77 11.17
C GLN A 486 1.45 16.88 12.39
N GLY A 487 1.90 15.63 12.33
CA GLY A 487 1.85 14.73 13.48
C GLY A 487 2.36 13.34 13.14
N SER A 488 2.41 12.47 14.16
CA SER A 488 2.77 11.06 14.00
C SER A 488 1.57 10.24 13.54
N HIS A 489 1.85 9.29 12.65
CA HIS A 489 0.96 8.25 12.11
C HIS A 489 1.68 6.88 12.14
N ARG A 490 1.17 5.87 11.43
CA ARG A 490 1.74 4.52 11.32
C ARG A 490 3.22 4.56 10.90
N SER A 491 4.05 3.73 11.50
CA SER A 491 5.48 3.64 11.17
C SER A 491 5.74 2.69 9.99
N ILE A 492 5.17 3.00 8.83
CA ILE A 492 5.34 2.25 7.58
C ILE A 492 5.95 3.15 6.48
N PRO A 493 6.55 2.63 5.39
CA PRO A 493 7.16 3.44 4.34
C PRO A 493 6.19 4.47 3.77
N GLY A 494 6.61 5.74 3.72
CA GLY A 494 5.76 6.83 3.24
C GLY A 494 4.73 7.30 4.28
N TYR A 495 4.73 6.75 5.50
CA TYR A 495 3.99 7.15 6.72
C TYR A 495 4.97 7.51 7.86
N GLY A 496 4.50 8.00 9.01
CA GLY A 496 5.36 8.35 10.15
C GLY A 496 5.02 9.72 10.72
N THR A 497 6.04 10.49 11.13
CA THR A 497 5.84 11.87 11.61
C THR A 497 6.12 12.85 10.48
N ARG A 498 5.07 13.48 9.95
CA ARG A 498 5.20 14.51 8.90
C ARG A 498 3.95 15.36 8.77
N ASP A 499 3.95 16.25 7.79
CA ASP A 499 2.77 17.03 7.39
C ASP A 499 1.84 16.23 6.47
N TYR A 500 0.58 16.12 6.86
CA TYR A 500 -0.49 15.44 6.14
C TYR A 500 -1.49 16.41 5.47
N ALA A 501 -1.13 17.68 5.31
CA ALA A 501 -1.97 18.69 4.67
C ALA A 501 -2.47 18.25 3.28
N LYS A 502 -1.61 17.62 2.47
CA LYS A 502 -1.94 17.10 1.12
C LYS A 502 -3.18 16.18 1.12
N TYR A 503 -3.38 15.41 2.18
CA TYR A 503 -4.43 14.40 2.29
C TYR A 503 -5.62 14.87 3.12
N THR A 504 -5.58 16.10 3.62
CA THR A 504 -6.61 16.67 4.50
C THR A 504 -7.57 17.51 3.66
N GLN A 505 -8.84 17.10 3.61
CA GLN A 505 -9.90 17.88 2.97
C GLN A 505 -10.32 19.08 3.83
N ALA A 506 -10.60 18.81 5.11
CA ALA A 506 -11.08 19.81 6.03
C ALA A 506 -10.69 19.46 7.47
N ARG A 507 -10.46 20.50 8.27
CA ARG A 507 -10.35 20.42 9.73
C ARG A 507 -11.55 21.16 10.29
N GLN A 508 -12.24 20.53 11.23
CA GLN A 508 -13.47 21.08 11.80
C GLN A 508 -13.40 21.11 13.31
N VAL A 509 -14.03 22.14 13.88
CA VAL A 509 -14.21 22.34 15.31
C VAL A 509 -15.69 22.51 15.62
N GLN A 510 -16.14 21.90 16.71
CA GLN A 510 -17.49 22.06 17.25
C GLN A 510 -17.37 22.51 18.70
N PHE A 511 -17.88 23.71 18.96
CA PHE A 511 -17.92 24.31 20.29
C PHE A 511 -19.25 23.98 20.97
N PRO A 512 -19.27 23.67 22.28
CA PRO A 512 -20.51 23.53 23.04
C PRO A 512 -21.13 24.87 23.45
N PHE A 513 -20.57 25.98 22.97
CA PHE A 513 -20.96 27.37 23.22
C PHE A 513 -20.81 28.18 21.93
N ASP A 514 -21.43 29.35 21.89
CA ASP A 514 -21.34 30.26 20.74
C ASP A 514 -19.94 30.89 20.64
N VAL A 515 -19.46 31.11 19.42
CA VAL A 515 -18.21 31.83 19.15
C VAL A 515 -18.35 32.73 17.94
N TYR A 516 -17.44 33.71 17.81
CA TYR A 516 -17.20 34.40 16.55
C TYR A 516 -15.86 33.97 15.96
N GLN A 517 -15.85 33.71 14.65
CA GLN A 517 -14.68 33.38 13.85
C GLN A 517 -14.46 34.48 12.83
N GLY A 518 -13.45 35.35 13.01
CA GLY A 518 -13.22 36.48 12.10
C GLY A 518 -14.41 37.43 11.97
N GLY A 519 -15.18 37.62 13.06
CA GLY A 519 -16.41 38.43 13.06
C GLY A 519 -17.68 37.71 12.60
N VAL A 520 -17.58 36.46 12.13
CA VAL A 520 -18.74 35.64 11.73
C VAL A 520 -19.22 34.81 12.91
N TYR A 521 -20.51 34.93 13.24
CA TYR A 521 -21.15 34.14 14.30
C TYR A 521 -21.20 32.65 13.96
N ARG A 522 -20.84 31.81 14.93
CA ARG A 522 -20.92 30.36 14.89
C ARG A 522 -21.70 29.88 16.11
N LYS A 523 -22.86 29.28 15.83
CA LYS A 523 -23.74 28.74 16.86
C LYS A 523 -23.11 27.53 17.55
N ALA A 524 -23.35 27.40 18.84
CA ALA A 524 -23.03 26.19 19.61
C ALA A 524 -23.49 24.90 18.90
N TRP A 525 -22.74 23.83 19.11
CA TRP A 525 -22.98 22.47 18.57
C TRP A 525 -22.97 22.37 17.03
N THR A 526 -22.39 23.36 16.35
CA THR A 526 -22.25 23.34 14.89
C THR A 526 -20.80 23.05 14.50
N TRP A 527 -20.60 22.07 13.61
CA TRP A 527 -19.29 21.86 12.99
C TRP A 527 -18.92 23.05 12.12
N THR A 528 -17.80 23.68 12.44
CA THR A 528 -17.28 24.84 11.74
C THR A 528 -15.92 24.52 11.15
N ASP A 529 -15.70 24.88 9.89
CA ASP A 529 -14.42 24.70 9.23
C ASP A 529 -13.35 25.63 9.85
N PHE A 530 -12.22 25.02 10.19
CA PHE A 530 -11.00 25.73 10.47
C PHE A 530 -10.48 26.31 9.16
N SER A 531 -9.98 27.55 9.16
CA SER A 531 -9.56 28.22 7.93
C SER A 531 -8.53 27.39 7.14
N ALA A 532 -8.76 27.26 5.83
CA ALA A 532 -7.89 26.51 4.93
C ALA A 532 -6.45 27.02 5.00
N GLY A 533 -5.48 26.12 5.12
CA GLY A 533 -4.05 26.46 5.26
C GLY A 533 -3.62 27.06 6.60
N ALA A 534 -4.54 27.58 7.42
CA ALA A 534 -4.18 28.16 8.72
C ALA A 534 -3.71 27.06 9.69
N LEU A 535 -2.62 27.27 10.44
CA LEU A 535 -2.20 26.35 11.52
C LEU A 535 -2.67 26.82 12.90
N SER A 536 -3.07 28.08 12.99
CA SER A 536 -3.64 28.70 14.17
C SER A 536 -4.78 29.64 13.78
N GLN A 537 -5.76 29.79 14.66
CA GLN A 537 -6.92 30.64 14.43
C GLN A 537 -7.45 31.22 15.75
N THR A 538 -7.78 32.52 15.73
CA THR A 538 -8.41 33.23 16.84
C THR A 538 -9.93 33.16 16.75
N TYR A 539 -10.55 32.90 17.89
CA TYR A 539 -11.99 32.93 18.11
C TYR A 539 -12.32 33.96 19.19
N PHE A 540 -13.52 34.54 19.14
CA PHE A 540 -14.03 35.41 20.21
C PHE A 540 -15.19 34.72 20.92
N LEU A 541 -15.09 34.64 22.25
CA LEU A 541 -16.09 34.05 23.12
C LEU A 541 -17.05 35.14 23.60
N PRO A 542 -18.35 35.13 23.22
CA PRO A 542 -19.29 36.17 23.61
C PRO A 542 -19.57 36.20 25.11
N ALA A 543 -19.88 37.39 25.64
CA ALA A 543 -20.20 37.57 27.05
C ALA A 543 -21.45 36.79 27.52
N TRP A 544 -22.36 36.43 26.61
CA TRP A 544 -23.61 35.73 26.92
C TRP A 544 -23.49 34.21 27.00
N ALA A 545 -22.35 33.64 26.62
CA ALA A 545 -22.14 32.21 26.77
C ALA A 545 -22.27 31.82 28.25
N ALA A 546 -22.81 30.62 28.51
CA ALA A 546 -22.95 30.11 29.87
C ALA A 546 -21.57 29.74 30.41
N GLU A 547 -21.31 30.07 31.67
CA GLU A 547 -20.08 29.66 32.31
C GLU A 547 -20.11 28.19 32.66
N ALA A 548 -18.93 27.58 32.70
CA ALA A 548 -18.82 26.16 33.00
C ALA A 548 -17.45 25.83 33.55
N LYS A 549 -17.43 24.99 34.59
CA LYS A 549 -16.18 24.47 35.16
C LYS A 549 -15.43 23.59 34.16
N GLU A 550 -16.17 22.80 33.37
CA GLU A 550 -15.62 21.94 32.34
C GLU A 550 -16.62 21.80 31.19
N VAL A 551 -16.18 22.07 29.96
CA VAL A 551 -16.88 21.75 28.72
C VAL A 551 -15.91 21.17 27.70
N THR A 552 -16.42 20.37 26.78
CA THR A 552 -15.60 19.69 25.77
C THR A 552 -15.77 20.32 24.40
N VAL A 553 -14.67 20.86 23.85
CA VAL A 553 -14.58 21.26 22.44
C VAL A 553 -14.17 20.03 21.62
N ARG A 554 -14.93 19.74 20.56
CA ARG A 554 -14.70 18.58 19.70
C ARG A 554 -14.04 18.99 18.40
N PHE A 555 -13.17 18.12 17.91
CA PHE A 555 -12.42 18.35 16.68
C PHE A 555 -12.46 17.11 15.81
N ARG A 556 -12.53 17.30 14.50
CA ARG A 556 -12.34 16.23 13.52
C ARG A 556 -11.54 16.71 12.33
N THR A 557 -10.76 15.82 11.74
CA THR A 557 -10.01 16.02 10.50
C THR A 557 -10.50 15.02 9.48
N LEU A 558 -10.93 15.51 8.31
CA LEU A 558 -11.53 14.76 7.23
C LEU A 558 -10.50 14.55 6.11
N PRO A 559 -10.27 13.32 5.63
CA PRO A 559 -9.37 13.04 4.53
C PRO A 559 -10.02 13.37 3.18
N THR A 560 -9.20 13.52 2.13
CA THR A 560 -9.66 13.79 0.75
C THR A 560 -10.52 12.69 0.12
N ASN A 561 -10.45 11.46 0.62
CA ASN A 561 -11.34 10.35 0.26
C ASN A 561 -12.39 10.02 1.33
N GLY A 562 -12.68 10.97 2.23
CA GLY A 562 -13.69 10.80 3.26
C GLY A 562 -15.08 10.57 2.67
N GLY A 563 -15.82 9.63 3.25
CA GLY A 563 -17.27 9.47 3.00
C GLY A 563 -18.08 10.51 3.78
N ASN A 564 -19.34 10.19 4.10
CA ASN A 564 -20.15 11.05 4.96
C ASN A 564 -19.50 11.21 6.36
N PRO A 565 -19.09 12.43 6.78
CA PRO A 565 -18.43 12.67 8.07
C PRO A 565 -19.25 12.30 9.30
N GLU A 566 -20.57 12.18 9.16
CA GLU A 566 -21.47 11.83 10.26
C GLU A 566 -21.55 10.32 10.53
N THR A 567 -21.20 9.49 9.54
CA THR A 567 -21.24 8.02 9.65
C THR A 567 -19.88 7.36 9.48
N ALA A 568 -18.86 8.12 9.09
CA ALA A 568 -17.49 7.63 8.90
C ALA A 568 -16.89 7.09 10.21
N ALA A 569 -16.24 5.93 10.14
CA ALA A 569 -15.49 5.38 11.25
C ALA A 569 -14.36 6.32 11.67
N GLN A 570 -14.19 6.49 12.98
CA GLN A 570 -13.33 7.52 13.57
C GLN A 570 -12.32 6.93 14.53
N GLU A 571 -11.18 7.60 14.65
CA GLU A 571 -10.13 7.21 15.59
C GLU A 571 -9.51 8.43 16.28
N PRO A 572 -9.15 8.33 17.58
CA PRO A 572 -8.48 9.41 18.28
C PRO A 572 -7.13 9.79 17.65
N TYR A 573 -6.90 11.09 17.46
CA TYR A 573 -5.65 11.74 17.05
C TYR A 573 -5.07 11.44 15.67
N ALA A 574 -5.30 10.24 15.12
CA ALA A 574 -4.92 9.86 13.77
C ALA A 574 -5.75 8.65 13.35
N ASN A 575 -6.08 8.53 12.06
CA ASN A 575 -6.72 7.33 11.55
C ASN A 575 -5.68 6.22 11.30
N LEU A 576 -5.17 5.58 12.35
CA LEU A 576 -4.16 4.52 12.24
C LEU A 576 -4.73 3.22 11.65
N GLY A 577 -5.99 2.90 11.98
CA GLY A 577 -6.70 1.79 11.38
C GLY A 577 -7.06 2.09 9.93
N VAL A 578 -6.81 1.14 9.02
CA VAL A 578 -7.12 1.32 7.58
C VAL A 578 -8.60 1.62 7.36
N LEU A 579 -9.49 1.00 8.15
CA LEU A 579 -10.95 1.21 8.05
C LEU A 579 -11.44 2.46 8.78
N ASN A 580 -10.57 3.24 9.44
CA ASN A 580 -10.94 4.52 10.04
C ASN A 580 -10.72 5.63 9.00
N HIS A 581 -11.76 6.44 8.81
CA HIS A 581 -11.83 7.46 7.77
C HIS A 581 -11.81 8.89 8.31
N GLN A 582 -11.68 9.07 9.63
CA GLN A 582 -11.47 10.39 10.22
C GLN A 582 -10.66 10.31 11.51
N ALA A 583 -9.90 11.37 11.78
CA ALA A 583 -9.19 11.55 13.04
C ALA A 583 -9.95 12.54 13.92
N VAL A 584 -10.15 12.20 15.20
CA VAL A 584 -10.91 13.03 16.14
C VAL A 584 -10.13 13.38 17.39
N ALA A 585 -10.48 14.48 18.03
CA ALA A 585 -9.94 14.88 19.32
C ALA A 585 -11.00 15.62 20.14
N ALA A 586 -10.81 15.62 21.45
CA ALA A 586 -11.65 16.32 22.39
C ALA A 586 -10.74 17.06 23.38
N VAL A 587 -10.95 18.36 23.54
CA VAL A 587 -10.21 19.20 24.49
C VAL A 587 -11.18 19.75 25.51
N LYS A 588 -10.90 19.52 26.79
CA LYS A 588 -11.66 20.08 27.91
C LYS A 588 -11.16 21.49 28.19
N VAL A 589 -12.08 22.42 28.41
CA VAL A 589 -11.80 23.82 28.76
C VAL A 589 -12.76 24.29 29.85
N SER A 590 -12.37 25.31 30.60
CA SER A 590 -13.25 26.03 31.51
C SER A 590 -13.68 27.37 30.89
N LEU A 591 -14.91 27.79 31.16
CA LEU A 591 -15.45 29.09 30.74
C LEU A 591 -15.76 29.92 31.98
N THR A 592 -15.15 31.09 32.08
CA THR A 592 -15.30 31.96 33.25
C THR A 592 -15.66 33.39 32.84
N GLY A 593 -16.55 34.00 33.62
CA GLY A 593 -16.79 35.44 33.54
C GLY A 593 -15.65 36.23 34.17
N GLN A 594 -15.76 37.55 34.10
CA GLN A 594 -14.73 38.51 34.50
C GLN A 594 -15.28 39.61 35.40
N LEU A 595 -14.44 40.16 36.28
CA LEU A 595 -14.63 41.46 36.95
C LEU A 595 -13.59 42.43 36.41
N TYR A 596 -14.04 43.54 35.82
CA TYR A 596 -13.15 44.44 35.09
C TYR A 596 -13.68 45.88 35.06
N ASN A 597 -12.85 46.79 34.57
CA ASN A 597 -13.18 48.20 34.33
C ASN A 597 -13.70 48.93 35.57
N PHE A 598 -13.02 48.76 36.71
CA PHE A 598 -13.36 49.55 37.89
C PHE A 598 -12.96 51.02 37.67
N ARG A 599 -13.88 51.92 38.03
CA ARG A 599 -13.74 53.36 37.82
C ARG A 599 -14.30 54.17 38.97
N VAL A 600 -13.65 55.30 39.29
CA VAL A 600 -14.25 56.37 40.08
C VAL A 600 -14.84 57.40 39.11
N THR A 601 -16.16 57.57 39.14
CA THR A 601 -16.89 58.34 38.12
C THR A 601 -17.24 59.75 38.55
N TYR A 602 -17.41 59.98 39.84
CA TYR A 602 -17.85 61.27 40.36
C TYR A 602 -17.49 61.42 41.84
N ASN A 603 -17.26 62.64 42.33
CA ASN A 603 -17.25 62.92 43.76
C ASN A 603 -17.96 64.25 44.07
N ARG A 604 -18.48 64.36 45.30
CA ARG A 604 -19.31 65.50 45.72
C ARG A 604 -18.53 66.60 46.45
N ASP A 605 -17.21 66.52 46.49
CA ASP A 605 -16.42 67.57 47.12
C ASP A 605 -16.44 68.83 46.22
N PRO A 606 -16.91 70.00 46.71
CA PRO A 606 -16.91 71.23 45.93
C PRO A 606 -15.53 71.62 45.37
N ALA A 607 -14.43 71.20 46.00
CA ALA A 607 -13.08 71.45 45.51
C ALA A 607 -12.79 70.73 44.17
N TRP A 608 -13.58 69.73 43.81
CA TRP A 608 -13.45 68.94 42.58
C TRP A 608 -14.52 69.28 41.52
N GLU A 609 -15.44 70.19 41.80
CA GLU A 609 -16.57 70.50 40.90
C GLU A 609 -16.11 70.90 39.50
N ALA A 610 -15.07 71.73 39.40
CA ALA A 610 -14.51 72.16 38.11
C ALA A 610 -13.92 71.00 37.29
N HIS A 611 -13.35 69.98 37.94
CA HIS A 611 -12.88 68.78 37.24
C HIS A 611 -14.03 68.04 36.58
N TYR A 612 -15.13 67.81 37.30
CA TYR A 612 -16.29 67.08 36.77
C TYR A 612 -17.16 67.87 35.78
N LYS A 613 -16.87 69.15 35.55
CA LYS A 613 -17.43 69.94 34.43
C LYS A 613 -16.62 69.80 33.13
N GLY A 614 -15.44 69.18 33.18
CA GLY A 614 -14.56 68.96 32.02
C GLY A 614 -14.92 67.74 31.17
N ALA A 615 -14.09 67.42 30.18
CA ALA A 615 -14.31 66.31 29.23
C ALA A 615 -13.78 64.95 29.73
N ASP A 616 -12.75 64.94 30.59
CA ASP A 616 -12.08 63.73 31.08
C ASP A 616 -12.28 63.63 32.61
N THR A 617 -13.45 63.16 33.04
CA THR A 617 -13.86 63.24 34.47
C THR A 617 -13.76 61.92 35.22
N VAL A 618 -13.54 60.82 34.52
CA VAL A 618 -13.55 59.45 35.06
C VAL A 618 -12.13 58.96 35.29
N PHE A 619 -11.89 58.35 36.45
CA PHE A 619 -10.62 57.73 36.77
C PHE A 619 -10.70 56.22 36.60
N HIS A 620 -9.84 55.67 35.74
CA HIS A 620 -9.80 54.25 35.39
C HIS A 620 -8.80 53.48 36.26
N SER A 621 -9.04 52.19 36.47
CA SER A 621 -8.12 51.24 37.11
C SER A 621 -6.68 51.33 36.61
N GLY A 622 -6.47 51.55 35.31
CA GLY A 622 -5.15 51.69 34.71
C GLY A 622 -5.19 52.19 33.26
N ARG A 623 -4.03 52.17 32.59
CA ARG A 623 -3.86 52.71 31.22
C ARG A 623 -4.29 51.74 30.13
N ASN A 624 -4.46 50.46 30.44
CA ASN A 624 -4.92 49.47 29.47
C ASN A 624 -6.44 49.37 29.52
N ASN A 625 -7.06 49.01 28.41
CA ASN A 625 -8.45 48.57 28.38
C ASN A 625 -8.61 47.19 29.08
N PRO A 626 -9.84 46.68 29.26
CA PRO A 626 -10.07 45.41 29.97
C PRO A 626 -9.39 44.20 29.32
N TRP A 627 -8.99 44.30 28.05
CA TRP A 627 -8.32 43.24 27.32
C TRP A 627 -6.79 43.28 27.49
N GLY A 628 -6.25 44.23 28.26
CA GLY A 628 -4.81 44.41 28.49
C GLY A 628 -4.10 45.16 27.37
N ILE A 629 -4.84 45.85 26.51
CA ILE A 629 -4.29 46.65 25.40
C ILE A 629 -4.22 48.13 25.84
N PRO A 630 -3.09 48.83 25.66
CA PRO A 630 -2.98 50.26 25.98
C PRO A 630 -4.09 51.08 25.32
N ASP A 631 -4.75 51.93 26.10
CA ASP A 631 -5.87 52.76 25.65
C ASP A 631 -5.56 54.25 25.87
N PRO A 632 -5.18 54.99 24.81
CA PRO A 632 -4.89 56.42 24.91
C PRO A 632 -6.07 57.28 25.40
N ALA A 633 -7.31 56.76 25.37
CA ALA A 633 -8.48 57.47 25.88
C ALA A 633 -8.52 57.49 27.43
N ARG A 634 -7.85 56.54 28.10
CA ARG A 634 -7.76 56.47 29.58
C ARG A 634 -6.72 57.45 30.13
N LYS A 635 -7.02 58.75 30.06
CA LYS A 635 -6.10 59.82 30.51
C LYS A 635 -5.96 59.89 32.03
N ASN A 636 -7.06 59.73 32.75
CA ASN A 636 -7.08 59.76 34.21
C ASN A 636 -7.15 58.34 34.76
N ILE A 637 -6.17 57.97 35.58
CA ILE A 637 -6.06 56.66 36.22
C ILE A 637 -6.08 56.79 37.73
N LEU A 638 -6.49 55.75 38.45
CA LEU A 638 -6.56 55.69 39.91
C LEU A 638 -5.15 55.73 40.53
N PRO A 639 -4.99 56.21 41.79
CA PRO A 639 -6.03 56.78 42.64
C PRO A 639 -6.37 58.24 42.29
N VAL A 640 -7.55 58.68 42.71
CA VAL A 640 -7.93 60.10 42.75
C VAL A 640 -7.07 60.82 43.80
N THR A 641 -6.16 61.66 43.34
CA THR A 641 -5.04 62.21 44.13
C THR A 641 -4.89 63.72 43.92
N PRO A 642 -4.24 64.44 44.87
CA PRO A 642 -3.67 65.75 44.59
C PRO A 642 -2.82 65.71 43.31
N GLY A 643 -2.92 66.75 42.49
CA GLY A 643 -2.27 66.89 41.19
C GLY A 643 -3.18 66.53 40.02
N LYS A 644 -4.18 65.65 40.24
CA LYS A 644 -5.13 65.23 39.20
C LYS A 644 -6.43 66.06 39.19
N ASN A 645 -6.64 66.91 40.19
CA ASN A 645 -7.75 67.86 40.20
C ASN A 645 -7.43 69.07 39.32
N THR A 646 -8.14 69.22 38.21
CA THR A 646 -7.89 70.29 37.22
C THR A 646 -8.33 71.68 37.70
N GLY A 647 -9.26 71.77 38.65
CA GLY A 647 -9.72 73.04 39.22
C GLY A 647 -8.97 73.49 40.48
N ASN A 648 -8.41 72.53 41.21
CA ASN A 648 -7.62 72.77 42.41
C ASN A 648 -6.51 71.70 42.55
N PRO A 649 -5.37 71.86 41.84
CA PRO A 649 -4.34 70.82 41.78
C PRO A 649 -3.78 70.38 43.13
N GLY A 650 -3.88 71.18 44.20
CA GLY A 650 -3.40 70.79 45.53
C GLY A 650 -4.36 69.96 46.38
N ALA A 651 -5.61 69.78 45.95
CA ALA A 651 -6.67 69.22 46.79
C ALA A 651 -6.85 67.71 46.62
N ALA A 652 -6.79 66.96 47.73
CA ALA A 652 -7.42 65.64 47.85
C ALA A 652 -8.91 65.80 48.24
N LEU A 653 -9.65 64.70 48.37
CA LEU A 653 -11.03 64.76 48.89
C LEU A 653 -11.02 65.11 50.38
N ARG A 654 -12.06 65.80 50.86
CA ARG A 654 -12.26 66.09 52.28
C ARG A 654 -13.16 65.05 52.93
N LEU A 655 -12.88 64.71 54.19
CA LEU A 655 -13.67 63.74 54.96
C LEU A 655 -15.14 64.17 55.00
N GLY A 656 -16.06 63.22 54.84
CA GLY A 656 -17.51 63.46 54.76
C GLY A 656 -18.06 63.58 53.34
N TYR A 657 -17.25 63.87 52.32
CA TYR A 657 -17.73 63.89 50.93
C TYR A 657 -17.64 62.51 50.27
N PRO A 658 -18.72 62.03 49.63
CA PRO A 658 -18.72 60.77 48.91
C PRO A 658 -18.13 60.85 47.51
N PHE A 659 -17.55 59.73 47.10
CA PHE A 659 -17.28 59.41 45.70
C PHE A 659 -18.16 58.24 45.23
N CYS A 660 -18.46 58.24 43.95
CA CYS A 660 -19.17 57.20 43.23
C CYS A 660 -18.17 56.36 42.45
N PHE A 661 -18.39 55.06 42.44
CA PHE A 661 -17.60 54.13 41.63
C PHE A 661 -18.52 53.17 40.89
N ASP A 662 -18.00 52.58 39.83
CA ASP A 662 -18.63 51.47 39.13
C ASP A 662 -17.60 50.48 38.61
N PHE A 663 -18.05 49.26 38.30
CA PHE A 663 -17.26 48.24 37.61
C PHE A 663 -18.20 47.32 36.82
N LEU A 664 -17.61 46.50 35.95
CA LEU A 664 -18.33 45.56 35.11
C LEU A 664 -18.07 44.13 35.55
N THR A 665 -19.10 43.31 35.40
CA THR A 665 -18.99 41.86 35.34
C THR A 665 -19.57 41.33 34.04
N ASN A 666 -19.27 40.09 33.68
CA ASN A 666 -19.97 39.39 32.60
C ASN A 666 -20.24 37.92 32.93
N GLY A 667 -21.04 37.27 32.08
CA GLY A 667 -21.45 35.88 32.28
C GLY A 667 -22.65 35.76 33.21
N ASP A 668 -22.60 34.77 34.10
CA ASP A 668 -23.72 34.31 34.94
C ASP A 668 -23.87 35.09 36.24
N THR A 669 -23.45 36.36 36.28
CA THR A 669 -23.65 37.31 37.39
C THR A 669 -24.93 38.14 37.22
N MET A 670 -26.02 37.50 36.80
CA MET A 670 -27.29 38.14 36.43
C MET A 670 -28.50 37.69 37.27
N GLU A 671 -28.30 36.80 38.24
CA GLU A 671 -29.33 36.28 39.14
C GLU A 671 -29.61 37.28 40.28
N GLY A 672 -30.76 37.14 40.94
CA GLY A 672 -31.19 38.06 42.01
C GLY A 672 -30.39 37.93 43.31
N ASN A 673 -29.77 36.77 43.51
CA ASN A 673 -28.97 36.44 44.69
C ASN A 673 -27.47 36.70 44.49
N ASP A 674 -27.08 37.21 43.32
CA ASP A 674 -25.70 37.61 43.09
C ASP A 674 -25.43 38.95 43.78
N PHE A 675 -24.24 39.07 44.37
CA PHE A 675 -23.82 40.31 45.00
C PHE A 675 -22.32 40.52 44.83
N ALA A 676 -21.93 41.79 44.83
CA ALA A 676 -20.54 42.18 44.96
C ALA A 676 -20.24 42.65 46.38
N LEU A 677 -19.07 42.30 46.87
CA LEU A 677 -18.54 42.66 48.17
C LEU A 677 -17.28 43.49 47.97
N VAL A 678 -17.30 44.73 48.43
CA VAL A 678 -16.13 45.63 48.40
C VAL A 678 -15.63 45.79 49.83
N ARG A 679 -14.38 45.39 50.06
CA ARG A 679 -13.70 45.48 51.35
C ARG A 679 -12.76 46.70 51.36
N PRO A 680 -13.11 47.80 52.05
CA PRO A 680 -12.23 48.94 52.19
C PRO A 680 -11.11 48.67 53.21
N ARG A 681 -9.89 49.08 52.88
CA ARG A 681 -8.76 49.20 53.80
C ARG A 681 -8.20 50.62 53.75
N PHE A 682 -7.57 51.06 54.83
CA PHE A 682 -7.09 52.43 54.97
C PHE A 682 -5.59 52.45 55.21
N HIS A 683 -4.90 53.31 54.45
CA HIS A 683 -3.48 53.54 54.62
C HIS A 683 -3.21 55.02 54.73
N HIS A 684 -2.38 55.41 55.69
CA HIS A 684 -1.90 56.77 55.82
C HIS A 684 -0.58 56.95 55.08
N VAL A 685 -0.44 58.09 54.40
CA VAL A 685 0.84 58.62 53.92
C VAL A 685 1.03 60.04 54.46
N ASP A 686 2.27 60.47 54.62
CA ASP A 686 2.58 61.84 55.00
C ASP A 686 2.18 62.87 53.92
N ALA A 687 2.40 64.15 54.19
CA ALA A 687 2.06 65.23 53.27
C ALA A 687 2.84 65.19 51.94
N GLN A 688 3.96 64.46 51.89
CA GLN A 688 4.77 64.22 50.70
C GLN A 688 4.34 62.97 49.93
N GLY A 689 3.39 62.20 50.47
CA GLY A 689 2.90 60.95 49.89
C GLY A 689 3.77 59.74 50.22
N LYS A 690 4.64 59.83 51.23
CA LYS A 690 5.57 58.78 51.67
C LYS A 690 5.14 58.17 53.01
N ASN A 691 5.92 57.22 53.51
CA ASN A 691 5.72 56.58 54.81
C ASN A 691 4.35 55.90 54.92
N ARG A 692 4.02 55.09 53.90
CA ARG A 692 2.76 54.34 53.86
C ARG A 692 2.66 53.39 55.06
N GLN A 693 1.58 53.53 55.84
CA GLN A 693 1.26 52.66 56.97
C GLN A 693 -0.23 52.31 56.99
N GLU A 694 -0.58 51.08 57.34
CA GLU A 694 -1.98 50.68 57.54
C GLU A 694 -2.53 51.34 58.81
N VAL A 695 -3.79 51.79 58.75
CA VAL A 695 -4.41 52.55 59.85
C VAL A 695 -5.82 52.06 60.16
N ASP A 696 -6.19 52.16 61.43
CA ASP A 696 -7.56 52.02 61.88
C ASP A 696 -8.28 53.37 61.87
N ALA A 697 -9.51 53.39 61.39
CA ALA A 697 -10.33 54.59 61.29
C ALA A 697 -11.44 54.57 62.34
N TYR A 698 -11.59 55.66 63.08
CA TYR A 698 -12.62 55.85 64.11
C TYR A 698 -13.41 57.11 63.83
N TYR A 699 -14.73 57.11 64.02
CA TYR A 699 -15.55 58.30 63.88
C TYR A 699 -16.28 58.62 65.18
N ASN A 700 -16.56 59.90 65.41
CA ASN A 700 -17.33 60.32 66.57
C ASN A 700 -18.82 60.07 66.32
N SER A 701 -19.43 59.24 67.17
CA SER A 701 -20.86 58.96 67.23
C SER A 701 -21.36 59.26 68.66
N GLY A 702 -22.10 60.36 68.83
CA GLY A 702 -22.69 60.73 70.12
C GLY A 702 -21.67 60.93 71.26
N GLY A 703 -20.47 61.44 70.95
CA GLY A 703 -19.40 61.68 71.93
C GLY A 703 -18.47 60.49 72.17
N ARG A 704 -18.68 59.35 71.48
CA ARG A 704 -17.82 58.16 71.56
C ARG A 704 -17.13 57.92 70.22
N LEU A 705 -15.88 57.45 70.27
CA LEU A 705 -15.16 56.99 69.09
C LEU A 705 -15.56 55.56 68.77
N VAL A 706 -16.10 55.34 67.57
CA VAL A 706 -16.50 54.03 67.06
C VAL A 706 -15.59 53.69 65.90
N LYS A 707 -14.97 52.50 65.92
CA LYS A 707 -14.14 52.03 64.81
C LYS A 707 -15.04 51.75 63.61
N LEU A 708 -14.64 52.20 62.43
CA LEU A 708 -15.35 51.86 61.20
C LEU A 708 -15.28 50.35 60.97
N GLY A 709 -16.44 49.74 60.72
CA GLY A 709 -16.60 48.31 60.51
C GLY A 709 -16.78 47.43 61.75
N ASP A 710 -16.66 47.98 62.96
CA ASP A 710 -16.97 47.23 64.19
C ASP A 710 -18.49 46.99 64.34
N PRO A 711 -18.93 46.03 65.18
CA PRO A 711 -20.36 45.77 65.41
C PRO A 711 -21.17 47.00 65.89
N GLY A 712 -20.52 47.98 66.52
CA GLY A 712 -21.12 49.25 66.94
C GLY A 712 -21.15 50.34 65.88
N ASP A 713 -20.60 50.10 64.68
CA ASP A 713 -20.56 51.06 63.58
C ASP A 713 -21.95 51.24 62.97
N ASN A 714 -22.52 52.43 63.18
CA ASN A 714 -23.80 52.87 62.63
C ASN A 714 -23.63 53.98 61.57
N SER A 715 -22.42 54.14 61.01
CA SER A 715 -22.20 55.05 59.87
C SER A 715 -23.13 54.74 58.71
N LEU A 716 -23.67 55.78 58.07
CA LEU A 716 -24.60 55.66 56.96
C LEU A 716 -23.83 55.46 55.66
N LEU A 717 -23.91 54.28 55.08
CA LEU A 717 -23.46 54.02 53.71
C LEU A 717 -24.67 53.67 52.87
N GLN A 718 -25.09 54.58 52.00
CA GLN A 718 -26.26 54.42 51.16
C GLN A 718 -26.08 55.10 49.81
N MET A 719 -26.85 54.66 48.82
CA MET A 719 -26.89 55.29 47.51
C MET A 719 -28.27 55.23 46.87
N VAL A 720 -28.50 56.13 45.92
CA VAL A 720 -29.60 56.07 44.97
C VAL A 720 -29.02 55.62 43.63
N LEU A 721 -29.61 54.58 43.01
CA LEU A 721 -29.13 54.02 41.74
C LEU A 721 -29.25 55.06 40.63
N TYR A 722 -30.45 55.58 40.38
CA TYR A 722 -30.71 56.58 39.34
C TYR A 722 -30.49 58.03 39.82
N ALA A 723 -29.36 58.26 40.50
CA ALA A 723 -28.95 59.60 40.93
C ALA A 723 -28.25 60.39 39.80
N PRO A 724 -28.44 61.72 39.72
CA PRO A 724 -27.64 62.58 38.86
C PRO A 724 -26.14 62.38 39.09
N GLY A 725 -25.34 62.34 38.01
CA GLY A 725 -23.88 62.17 38.08
C GLY A 725 -23.37 60.72 37.97
N ARG A 726 -24.23 59.70 37.92
CA ARG A 726 -23.82 58.29 37.69
C ARG A 726 -23.71 57.90 36.22
N GLY A 727 -24.17 58.75 35.31
CA GLY A 727 -24.11 58.51 33.86
C GLY A 727 -25.05 57.40 33.36
N ILE A 728 -26.05 56.99 34.16
CA ILE A 728 -27.06 56.01 33.74
C ILE A 728 -28.01 56.67 32.75
N ILE A 729 -28.09 56.11 31.54
CA ILE A 729 -29.01 56.59 30.50
C ILE A 729 -30.34 55.83 30.55
N LYS A 730 -31.41 56.44 30.04
CA LYS A 730 -32.76 55.82 30.01
C LYS A 730 -32.75 54.43 29.37
N LYS A 731 -32.00 54.26 28.27
CA LYS A 731 -31.92 53.00 27.53
C LYS A 731 -31.34 51.84 28.36
N GLU A 732 -30.35 52.13 29.20
CA GLU A 732 -29.77 51.15 30.13
C GLU A 732 -30.82 50.64 31.12
N LEU A 733 -31.65 51.54 31.67
CA LEU A 733 -32.76 51.14 32.55
C LEU A 733 -33.82 50.31 31.83
N GLU A 734 -34.19 50.70 30.62
CA GLU A 734 -35.16 49.97 29.78
C GLU A 734 -34.66 48.56 29.44
N ASP A 735 -33.40 48.41 29.02
CA ASP A 735 -32.81 47.10 28.71
C ASP A 735 -32.65 46.23 29.96
N THR A 736 -32.30 46.84 31.09
CA THR A 736 -32.24 46.15 32.40
C THR A 736 -33.60 45.64 32.81
N ALA A 737 -34.63 46.49 32.80
CA ALA A 737 -35.99 46.12 33.18
C ALA A 737 -36.57 45.03 32.27
N ALA A 738 -36.32 45.11 30.97
CA ALA A 738 -36.77 44.11 30.00
C ALA A 738 -36.14 42.73 30.26
N ALA A 739 -34.83 42.70 30.55
CA ALA A 739 -34.14 41.45 30.84
C ALA A 739 -34.56 40.85 32.20
N LEU A 740 -34.71 41.67 33.24
CA LEU A 740 -35.20 41.21 34.56
C LEU A 740 -36.63 40.65 34.49
N ALA A 741 -37.54 41.35 33.80
CA ALA A 741 -38.91 40.86 33.61
C ALA A 741 -38.94 39.51 32.87
N ALA A 742 -38.06 39.33 31.88
CA ALA A 742 -37.96 38.09 31.10
C ALA A 742 -37.40 36.90 31.89
N GLN A 743 -36.71 37.12 33.02
CA GLN A 743 -36.25 36.04 33.88
C GLN A 743 -37.39 35.37 34.66
N ASN A 744 -38.57 36.00 34.74
CA ASN A 744 -39.79 35.46 35.34
C ASN A 744 -39.57 34.72 36.68
N ARG A 745 -38.99 35.43 37.66
CA ARG A 745 -38.53 34.85 38.94
C ARG A 745 -39.65 34.53 39.93
N GLY A 746 -40.91 34.56 39.52
CA GLY A 746 -42.06 34.33 40.39
C GLY A 746 -42.36 35.48 41.37
N ASP A 747 -41.77 36.66 41.19
CA ASP A 747 -42.00 37.86 42.01
C ASP A 747 -43.18 38.72 41.51
N GLY A 748 -43.80 38.32 40.40
CA GLY A 748 -44.94 39.02 39.80
C GLY A 748 -44.60 40.36 39.15
N LYS A 749 -43.31 40.70 38.99
CA LYS A 749 -42.89 41.98 38.42
C LYS A 749 -42.80 41.94 36.90
N ASP A 750 -43.57 42.81 36.25
CA ASP A 750 -43.43 43.10 34.84
C ASP A 750 -42.33 44.16 34.57
N MET A 751 -42.11 44.47 33.28
CA MET A 751 -41.12 45.46 32.88
C MET A 751 -41.38 46.86 33.48
N ALA A 752 -42.64 47.27 33.61
CA ALA A 752 -42.99 48.59 34.14
C ALA A 752 -42.70 48.68 35.65
N ALA A 753 -43.00 47.61 36.40
CA ALA A 753 -42.65 47.49 37.81
C ALA A 753 -41.14 47.54 38.02
N TRP A 754 -40.36 46.79 37.21
CA TRP A 754 -38.90 46.83 37.27
C TRP A 754 -38.33 48.21 36.95
N LEU A 755 -38.84 48.88 35.91
CA LEU A 755 -38.38 50.22 35.55
C LEU A 755 -38.64 51.23 36.67
N LYS A 756 -39.81 51.14 37.33
CA LYS A 756 -40.14 51.98 38.50
C LYS A 756 -39.18 51.73 39.66
N ASP A 757 -38.84 50.49 39.93
CA ASP A 757 -37.90 50.13 41.00
C ASP A 757 -36.47 50.61 40.71
N LEU A 758 -36.00 50.49 39.47
CA LEU A 758 -34.67 50.94 39.06
C LEU A 758 -34.56 52.48 39.04
N ALA A 759 -35.62 53.18 38.64
CA ALA A 759 -35.70 54.63 38.64
C ALA A 759 -36.06 55.23 40.01
N ASN A 760 -36.21 54.40 41.04
CA ASN A 760 -36.59 54.84 42.38
C ASN A 760 -35.52 55.76 42.99
N SER A 761 -35.96 56.92 43.49
CA SER A 761 -35.10 57.91 44.15
C SER A 761 -34.80 57.60 45.62
N GLN A 762 -35.30 56.50 46.17
CA GLN A 762 -35.03 56.08 47.54
C GLN A 762 -33.60 55.58 47.70
N ALA A 763 -32.93 56.06 48.75
CA ALA A 763 -31.61 55.60 49.10
C ALA A 763 -31.66 54.17 49.65
N ARG A 764 -30.76 53.32 49.15
CA ARG A 764 -30.56 51.93 49.59
C ARG A 764 -29.27 51.83 50.39
N SER A 765 -29.33 51.16 51.53
CA SER A 765 -28.13 50.88 52.34
C SER A 765 -27.19 49.96 51.56
N LEU A 766 -25.91 50.31 51.57
CA LEU A 766 -24.82 49.48 51.06
C LEU A 766 -24.05 48.79 52.19
N LYS A 767 -24.38 49.08 53.45
CA LYS A 767 -23.59 48.65 54.59
C LYS A 767 -23.79 47.16 54.87
N ALA A 768 -22.69 46.43 55.00
CA ALA A 768 -22.66 45.05 55.48
C ALA A 768 -21.47 44.85 56.43
N GLY A 769 -21.66 45.18 57.71
CA GLY A 769 -20.56 45.21 58.70
C GLY A 769 -19.45 46.18 58.28
N ASN A 770 -18.23 45.66 58.13
CA ASN A 770 -17.04 46.40 57.65
C ASN A 770 -16.90 46.47 56.12
N THR A 771 -17.90 46.01 55.37
CA THR A 771 -17.86 45.94 53.90
C THR A 771 -18.99 46.76 53.25
N ILE A 772 -18.83 47.00 51.95
CA ILE A 772 -19.87 47.56 51.07
C ILE A 772 -20.43 46.39 50.26
N ARG A 773 -21.74 46.16 50.34
CA ARG A 773 -22.42 45.12 49.57
C ARG A 773 -23.30 45.76 48.50
N LEU A 774 -23.06 45.37 47.25
CA LEU A 774 -23.86 45.75 46.10
C LEU A 774 -24.69 44.54 45.69
N THR A 775 -26.01 44.71 45.60
CA THR A 775 -26.96 43.65 45.21
C THR A 775 -27.59 44.00 43.87
N GLU A 776 -28.60 43.26 43.43
CA GLU A 776 -29.40 43.60 42.25
C GLU A 776 -29.91 45.05 42.24
N GLN A 777 -30.18 45.64 43.41
CA GLN A 777 -30.63 47.04 43.51
C GLN A 777 -29.55 48.07 43.16
N GLN A 778 -28.31 47.63 42.98
CA GLN A 778 -27.15 48.44 42.61
C GLN A 778 -26.57 48.03 41.25
N ARG A 779 -27.29 47.20 40.49
CA ARG A 779 -26.81 46.62 39.24
C ARG A 779 -27.73 46.98 38.07
N THR A 780 -27.14 47.24 36.92
CA THR A 780 -27.84 47.35 35.64
C THR A 780 -27.19 46.43 34.61
N PHE A 781 -27.81 46.31 33.45
CA PHE A 781 -27.30 45.57 32.31
C PHE A 781 -26.93 46.54 31.17
N VAL A 782 -25.72 46.38 30.64
CA VAL A 782 -25.12 47.30 29.66
C VAL A 782 -24.58 46.56 28.45
N GLY A 783 -24.44 47.24 27.32
CA GLY A 783 -23.88 46.66 26.09
C GLY A 783 -24.63 47.10 24.85
N ASN A 784 -24.09 46.78 23.67
CA ASN A 784 -24.75 47.02 22.40
C ASN A 784 -25.37 45.72 21.89
N PHE A 785 -26.70 45.69 21.81
CA PHE A 785 -27.49 44.52 21.42
C PHE A 785 -28.33 44.76 20.16
N ALA A 786 -28.03 45.83 19.40
CA ALA A 786 -28.82 46.23 18.24
C ALA A 786 -28.69 45.28 17.03
N SER A 787 -27.65 44.44 17.00
CA SER A 787 -27.35 43.52 15.88
C SER A 787 -26.94 42.14 16.38
N LEU A 788 -27.78 41.54 17.22
CA LEU A 788 -27.59 40.15 17.65
C LEU A 788 -27.95 39.17 16.53
N PRO A 789 -27.24 38.04 16.41
CA PRO A 789 -27.67 36.94 15.55
C PRO A 789 -29.11 36.50 15.90
N PRO A 790 -29.95 36.13 14.92
CA PRO A 790 -31.36 35.78 15.16
C PRO A 790 -31.58 34.66 16.18
N GLU A 791 -30.63 33.74 16.29
CA GLU A 791 -30.68 32.59 17.19
C GLU A 791 -30.29 32.93 18.64
N VAL A 792 -29.74 34.11 18.90
CA VAL A 792 -29.28 34.53 20.24
C VAL A 792 -30.46 35.13 21.00
N GLY A 793 -30.71 34.61 22.21
CA GLY A 793 -31.75 35.15 23.08
C GLY A 793 -31.44 36.58 23.52
N THR A 794 -32.22 37.55 23.03
CA THR A 794 -32.01 38.98 23.28
C THR A 794 -31.88 39.34 24.76
N ASN A 795 -32.70 38.76 25.64
CA ASN A 795 -32.68 39.08 27.06
C ASN A 795 -31.47 38.47 27.79
N ARG A 796 -31.02 37.28 27.38
CA ARG A 796 -29.78 36.68 27.87
C ARG A 796 -28.57 37.50 27.44
N ALA A 797 -28.53 37.93 26.18
CA ALA A 797 -27.48 38.82 25.70
C ALA A 797 -27.48 40.15 26.46
N ARG A 798 -28.65 40.79 26.65
CA ARG A 798 -28.78 42.01 27.48
C ARG A 798 -28.19 41.81 28.86
N ALA A 799 -28.61 40.75 29.55
CA ALA A 799 -28.18 40.46 30.91
C ALA A 799 -26.72 39.99 31.02
N SER A 800 -25.99 39.82 29.91
CA SER A 800 -24.66 39.17 29.92
C SER A 800 -23.50 40.04 30.39
N ILE A 801 -23.68 41.36 30.42
CA ILE A 801 -22.71 42.31 30.97
C ILE A 801 -23.43 43.15 32.00
N GLN A 802 -22.99 43.09 33.24
CA GLN A 802 -23.63 43.77 34.34
C GLN A 802 -22.72 44.87 34.87
N LYS A 803 -23.32 46.04 35.12
CA LYS A 803 -22.62 47.19 35.68
C LYS A 803 -23.08 47.41 37.11
N TRP A 804 -22.12 47.39 38.02
CA TRP A 804 -22.35 47.54 39.45
C TRP A 804 -22.00 48.96 39.87
N TYR A 805 -22.88 49.58 40.65
CA TYR A 805 -22.71 50.96 41.10
C TYR A 805 -22.55 51.02 42.60
N GLY A 806 -21.56 51.78 43.07
CA GLY A 806 -21.32 52.01 44.48
C GLY A 806 -21.21 53.48 44.85
N GLN A 807 -21.22 53.72 46.16
CA GLN A 807 -20.88 55.01 46.76
C GLN A 807 -20.13 54.76 48.06
N TYR A 808 -19.07 55.51 48.30
CA TYR A 808 -18.32 55.42 49.54
C TYR A 808 -17.88 56.78 50.05
N HIS A 809 -17.81 56.91 51.37
CA HIS A 809 -17.18 58.03 52.05
C HIS A 809 -16.75 57.63 53.45
N LEU A 810 -15.75 58.35 53.96
CA LEU A 810 -15.42 58.35 55.38
C LEU A 810 -16.26 59.42 56.08
N PRO A 811 -16.86 59.15 57.26
CA PRO A 811 -17.60 60.17 58.03
C PRO A 811 -16.77 61.44 58.28
N SER A 812 -17.43 62.60 58.32
CA SER A 812 -16.73 63.89 58.48
C SER A 812 -15.92 63.98 59.79
N SER A 813 -16.30 63.25 60.83
CA SER A 813 -15.63 63.20 62.14
C SER A 813 -14.56 62.12 62.27
N THR A 814 -14.15 61.49 61.16
CA THR A 814 -13.18 60.39 61.19
C THR A 814 -11.80 60.86 61.66
N VAL A 815 -11.14 60.04 62.48
CA VAL A 815 -9.76 60.16 62.94
C VAL A 815 -9.06 58.82 62.73
N PHE A 816 -7.74 58.84 62.59
CA PHE A 816 -6.96 57.66 62.19
C PHE A 816 -5.83 57.42 63.20
N VAL A 817 -5.55 56.15 63.47
CA VAL A 817 -4.45 55.69 64.33
C VAL A 817 -3.74 54.52 63.64
N PRO A 818 -2.46 54.23 63.95
CA PRO A 818 -1.79 53.03 63.42
C PRO A 818 -2.64 51.77 63.65
N ALA A 819 -2.69 50.90 62.65
CA ALA A 819 -3.53 49.69 62.72
C ALA A 819 -3.22 48.85 63.97
N GLY A 820 -4.25 48.33 64.62
CA GLY A 820 -4.14 47.54 65.85
C GLY A 820 -4.06 48.37 67.13
N THR A 821 -4.08 49.71 67.05
CA THR A 821 -4.11 50.58 68.24
C THR A 821 -5.41 50.39 69.02
N ARG A 822 -5.31 49.94 70.27
CA ARG A 822 -6.45 49.75 71.18
C ARG A 822 -6.74 51.02 71.95
N LEU A 823 -7.73 51.79 71.49
CA LEU A 823 -8.09 53.08 72.13
C LEU A 823 -8.53 52.95 73.60
N GLY A 824 -9.07 51.79 74.00
CA GLY A 824 -9.47 51.52 75.38
C GLY A 824 -8.30 51.56 76.38
N ASP A 825 -7.09 51.31 75.89
CA ASP A 825 -5.87 51.27 76.73
C ASP A 825 -5.30 52.68 76.99
N LEU A 826 -5.82 53.72 76.34
CA LEU A 826 -5.26 55.08 76.33
C LEU A 826 -5.84 56.02 77.41
N GLY A 827 -6.83 55.57 78.20
CA GLY A 827 -7.47 56.41 79.23
C GLY A 827 -8.15 57.65 78.64
N THR A 828 -7.70 58.86 79.01
CA THR A 828 -8.27 60.12 78.46
C THR A 828 -7.74 60.38 77.06
N VAL A 829 -8.59 60.14 76.07
CA VAL A 829 -8.27 60.31 74.66
C VAL A 829 -8.29 61.80 74.28
N ARG A 830 -7.16 62.30 73.77
CA ARG A 830 -7.05 63.63 73.15
C ARG A 830 -6.76 63.50 71.67
N LEU A 831 -7.66 64.03 70.85
CA LEU A 831 -7.63 63.85 69.38
C LEU A 831 -6.53 64.65 68.68
N ASP A 832 -5.86 65.57 69.37
CA ASP A 832 -4.86 66.51 68.84
C ASP A 832 -3.41 66.03 69.01
N ARG A 833 -3.20 64.78 69.46
CA ARG A 833 -1.89 64.23 69.83
C ARG A 833 -1.79 62.74 69.45
N PRO A 834 -0.58 62.15 69.46
CA PRO A 834 -0.41 60.71 69.29
C PRO A 834 -1.34 59.90 70.23
N PRO A 835 -1.94 58.79 69.75
CA PRO A 835 -1.65 58.09 68.48
C PRO A 835 -2.43 58.60 67.25
N PHE A 836 -3.21 59.69 67.37
CA PHE A 836 -4.00 60.19 66.25
C PHE A 836 -3.16 60.93 65.21
N LEU A 837 -3.31 60.53 63.96
CA LEU A 837 -2.65 61.15 62.82
C LEU A 837 -3.33 62.48 62.50
N GLN A 838 -2.53 63.56 62.39
CA GLN A 838 -3.04 64.94 62.26
C GLN A 838 -2.85 65.55 60.87
N THR A 839 -1.92 65.02 60.08
CA THR A 839 -1.50 65.61 58.79
C THR A 839 -1.31 64.51 57.77
N GLY A 840 -1.26 64.86 56.48
CA GLY A 840 -1.07 63.90 55.40
C GLY A 840 -2.39 63.44 54.78
N TYR A 841 -2.38 62.25 54.20
CA TYR A 841 -3.51 61.71 53.44
C TYR A 841 -3.86 60.29 53.85
N ILE A 842 -5.14 59.96 53.74
CA ILE A 842 -5.66 58.60 53.87
C ILE A 842 -6.02 58.07 52.49
N MET A 843 -5.35 57.01 52.08
CA MET A 843 -5.66 56.21 50.91
C MET A 843 -6.74 55.20 51.27
N VAL A 844 -7.81 55.18 50.47
CA VAL A 844 -8.83 54.14 50.50
C VAL A 844 -8.43 53.08 49.47
N ASN A 845 -8.18 51.87 49.94
CA ASN A 845 -7.86 50.70 49.13
C ASN A 845 -9.07 49.77 49.06
N PHE A 846 -9.47 49.34 47.86
CA PHE A 846 -10.60 48.44 47.64
C PHE A 846 -10.15 47.09 47.10
N GLN A 847 -10.59 46.03 47.80
CA GLN A 847 -10.67 44.68 47.26
C GLN A 847 -12.12 44.40 46.87
N VAL A 848 -12.36 43.94 45.64
CA VAL A 848 -13.71 43.70 45.11
C VAL A 848 -13.85 42.23 44.74
N GLU A 849 -14.87 41.59 45.29
CA GLU A 849 -15.23 40.21 45.00
C GLU A 849 -16.69 40.14 44.53
N VAL A 850 -16.97 39.25 43.59
CA VAL A 850 -18.35 38.97 43.15
C VAL A 850 -18.71 37.52 43.43
N HIS A 851 -19.85 37.32 44.08
CA HIS A 851 -20.35 36.03 44.49
C HIS A 851 -21.62 35.68 43.73
N LYS A 852 -21.66 34.46 43.20
CA LYS A 852 -22.80 33.94 42.44
C LYS A 852 -23.64 32.97 43.24
N ASN A 853 -24.96 33.09 43.08
CA ASN A 853 -25.97 32.16 43.59
C ASN A 853 -25.78 31.78 45.07
N VAL A 854 -25.60 32.78 45.93
CA VAL A 854 -25.49 32.57 47.38
C VAL A 854 -26.89 32.50 47.97
N ALA A 855 -27.17 31.45 48.76
CA ALA A 855 -28.47 31.23 49.36
C ALA A 855 -28.94 32.45 50.18
N ALA A 856 -30.24 32.79 50.08
CA ALA A 856 -30.81 34.04 50.60
C ALA A 856 -30.77 34.15 52.14
N ASP A 857 -30.56 33.05 52.84
CA ASP A 857 -30.34 32.97 54.29
C ASP A 857 -28.92 33.39 54.68
N ILE A 858 -27.91 33.00 53.89
CA ILE A 858 -26.50 33.45 54.04
C ILE A 858 -26.39 34.97 53.80
N GLN A 859 -27.26 35.54 52.97
CA GLN A 859 -27.30 37.00 52.71
C GLN A 859 -27.77 37.85 53.91
N LYS A 860 -28.44 37.28 54.92
CA LYS A 860 -28.97 38.04 56.07
C LYS A 860 -27.97 38.14 57.23
N ASP A 861 -26.92 37.34 57.21
CA ASP A 861 -25.91 37.27 58.25
C ASP A 861 -24.74 38.24 57.97
N GLY A 862 -24.08 38.74 59.02
CA GLY A 862 -22.96 39.68 58.92
C GLY A 862 -21.74 39.10 58.16
N PRO A 863 -20.75 39.94 57.78
CA PRO A 863 -19.63 39.55 56.89
C PRO A 863 -18.85 38.33 57.38
N THR A 864 -18.70 38.13 58.70
CA THR A 864 -17.97 36.99 59.28
C THR A 864 -18.63 35.63 59.03
N LYS A 865 -19.97 35.59 58.96
CA LYS A 865 -20.72 34.36 58.62
C LYS A 865 -20.83 34.16 57.11
N VAL A 866 -20.84 35.25 56.33
CA VAL A 866 -20.70 35.21 54.88
C VAL A 866 -19.34 34.61 54.52
N ASP A 867 -18.24 35.07 55.13
CA ASP A 867 -16.90 34.50 54.95
C ASP A 867 -16.83 33.01 55.37
N GLN A 868 -17.46 32.62 56.49
CA GLN A 868 -17.53 31.21 56.94
C GLN A 868 -18.40 30.33 56.04
N ALA A 869 -19.53 30.83 55.56
CA ALA A 869 -20.42 30.11 54.65
C ALA A 869 -19.77 29.95 53.27
N LEU A 870 -19.08 30.98 52.79
CA LEU A 870 -18.33 30.98 51.52
C LEU A 870 -17.09 30.06 51.55
N GLN A 871 -16.51 29.79 52.74
CA GLN A 871 -15.46 28.78 52.91
C GLN A 871 -15.99 27.34 52.97
N ALA A 872 -17.27 27.15 53.33
CA ALA A 872 -17.87 25.84 53.54
C ALA A 872 -18.63 25.29 52.31
N SER A 873 -19.02 26.15 51.36
CA SER A 873 -19.69 25.77 50.12
C SER A 873 -18.69 25.58 48.97
N ALA A 874 -18.86 24.50 48.20
CA ALA A 874 -18.09 24.17 47.00
C ALA A 874 -17.89 25.42 46.11
N PRO A 875 -16.77 25.56 45.37
CA PRO A 875 -16.28 26.86 44.94
C PRO A 875 -17.36 27.61 44.17
N HIS A 876 -17.95 28.60 44.84
CA HIS A 876 -18.64 29.69 44.20
C HIS A 876 -17.62 30.29 43.24
N LEU A 877 -17.97 30.39 41.96
CA LEU A 877 -17.13 31.06 40.98
C LEU A 877 -17.00 32.53 41.45
N LEU A 878 -15.90 32.80 42.13
CA LEU A 878 -15.52 34.09 42.69
C LEU A 878 -14.75 34.84 41.61
N TYR A 879 -15.18 36.06 41.29
CA TYR A 879 -14.33 36.95 40.51
C TYR A 879 -13.56 37.87 41.43
N ASP A 880 -12.26 37.97 41.20
CA ASP A 880 -11.42 39.02 41.75
C ASP A 880 -11.09 40.07 40.69
N ASN A 881 -10.59 41.20 41.15
CA ASN A 881 -10.21 42.36 40.36
C ASN A 881 -9.10 42.07 39.33
N GLN A 882 -9.09 42.85 38.25
CA GLN A 882 -8.09 42.80 37.17
C GLN A 882 -7.12 44.00 37.20
N TRP A 883 -6.72 44.47 38.38
CA TRP A 883 -5.86 45.67 38.48
C TRP A 883 -4.60 45.55 37.61
N ASP A 884 -3.92 44.40 37.63
CA ASP A 884 -2.68 44.18 36.88
C ASP A 884 -2.91 44.15 35.36
N ARG A 885 -3.94 43.43 34.90
CA ARG A 885 -4.28 43.34 33.47
C ARG A 885 -4.67 44.70 32.89
N GLU A 886 -5.45 45.47 33.64
CA GLU A 886 -5.85 46.84 33.27
C GLU A 886 -4.70 47.85 33.42
N GLY A 887 -3.55 47.42 33.93
CA GLY A 887 -2.33 48.23 34.01
C GLY A 887 -2.41 49.28 35.11
N TYR A 888 -2.84 48.90 36.32
CA TYR A 888 -2.78 49.77 37.49
C TYR A 888 -1.34 50.21 37.72
N ASP A 889 -1.10 51.51 37.68
CA ASP A 889 0.24 52.07 37.79
C ASP A 889 0.54 52.39 39.26
N THR A 890 1.38 51.55 39.89
CA THR A 890 1.85 51.69 41.28
C THR A 890 3.04 52.63 41.43
N ALA A 891 3.59 53.13 40.31
CA ALA A 891 4.72 54.06 40.27
C ALA A 891 4.26 55.49 39.91
N GLN A 892 2.96 55.79 40.06
CA GLN A 892 2.42 57.10 39.78
C GLN A 892 2.87 58.11 40.83
N SER A 893 3.43 59.23 40.37
CA SER A 893 3.76 60.41 41.18
C SER A 893 4.78 60.12 42.31
N SER A 894 4.98 61.05 43.24
CA SER A 894 5.81 60.81 44.43
C SER A 894 5.12 59.92 45.47
N LEU A 895 3.88 59.46 45.23
CA LEU A 895 3.09 58.68 46.18
C LEU A 895 3.47 57.20 46.21
N GLU A 896 3.53 56.63 47.41
CA GLU A 896 3.64 55.19 47.62
C GLU A 896 2.25 54.53 47.47
N THR A 897 1.91 54.05 46.27
CA THR A 897 0.61 53.42 45.98
C THR A 897 0.70 51.89 45.85
N ALA A 898 -0.45 51.24 46.03
CA ALA A 898 -0.66 49.80 45.81
C ALA A 898 -1.91 49.58 44.96
N ALA A 899 -1.97 48.43 44.26
CA ALA A 899 -3.15 48.03 43.51
C ALA A 899 -4.41 48.08 44.40
N GLY A 900 -5.49 48.63 43.85
CA GLY A 900 -6.73 48.86 44.59
C GLY A 900 -6.81 50.19 45.34
N ASP A 901 -5.77 51.02 45.40
CA ASP A 901 -5.91 52.38 45.94
C ASP A 901 -6.81 53.21 45.00
N VAL A 902 -7.97 53.64 45.47
CA VAL A 902 -8.98 54.30 44.63
C VAL A 902 -9.03 55.82 44.82
N VAL A 903 -8.88 56.31 46.05
CA VAL A 903 -9.10 57.72 46.40
C VAL A 903 -8.26 58.11 47.61
N LEU A 904 -7.74 59.35 47.62
CA LEU A 904 -7.13 59.98 48.79
C LEU A 904 -8.06 60.99 49.47
N TYR A 905 -8.12 60.92 50.79
CA TYR A 905 -8.72 61.93 51.66
C TYR A 905 -7.64 62.71 52.42
N HIS A 906 -7.85 64.00 52.61
CA HIS A 906 -7.10 64.78 53.61
C HIS A 906 -7.39 64.25 55.02
N VAL A 907 -6.35 64.09 55.85
CA VAL A 907 -6.51 63.72 57.27
C VAL A 907 -7.19 64.83 58.08
N ASP A 908 -6.89 66.09 57.73
CA ASP A 908 -7.19 67.29 58.52
C ASP A 908 -8.38 68.11 57.98
N ARG A 909 -8.87 67.82 56.76
CA ARG A 909 -9.95 68.59 56.11
C ARG A 909 -11.26 67.83 56.08
N ARG A 910 -12.34 68.54 56.39
CA ARG A 910 -13.67 67.97 56.65
C ARG A 910 -14.77 68.75 55.92
N ALA A 911 -15.85 68.08 55.54
CA ALA A 911 -17.01 68.68 54.91
C ALA A 911 -17.73 69.68 55.84
N SER A 912 -17.70 69.45 57.15
CA SER A 912 -18.27 70.36 58.15
C SER A 912 -17.66 71.76 58.13
N GLY A 913 -16.41 71.91 57.65
CA GLY A 913 -15.72 73.20 57.56
C GLY A 913 -16.18 74.09 56.39
N ASN A 914 -17.03 73.60 55.49
CA ASN A 914 -17.60 74.38 54.38
C ASN A 914 -18.89 75.13 54.74
N TYR A 915 -19.47 74.85 55.90
CA TYR A 915 -20.72 75.45 56.38
C TYR A 915 -20.49 76.45 57.53
N GLN A 916 -19.25 76.91 57.70
CA GLN A 916 -18.88 77.99 58.61
C GLN A 916 -18.54 79.27 57.85
#